data_AF-A0A359FU15-F1
#
_entry.id   AF-A0A359FU15-F1
#
_cell.length_a   1.000
_cell.length_b   1.000
_cell.length_c   1.000
_cell.angle_alpha   90.00
_cell.angle_beta   90.00
_cell.angle_gamma   90.00
#
_symmetry.space_group_name_H-M   'P 1'
#
loop_
_entity.id
_entity.type
_entity.pdbx_description
1 polymer ?
#
loop_
_entity_poly.entity_id
_entity_poly.type
_entity_poly.pdbx_seq_one_letter_code
_entity_poly.pdbx_strand_id
1 'polypeptide(L)'
;MEKLQKKQGMRPQIVIFIGFMGFLSLNVSTLLGQQPVIPFKSPVKKMTEQFVNEKINAPYFNHLTGYYKKDSTRIDTLIVNVKSKTIELHLDPKFAYAPMRESTVDSLLGHFRNYLGESYQDFKISIHSDQKNINEYIPNYYRSRKKWYDKKRLPQSKPYQGEPLVKNLSKPTPQPPILATTHLALWHSHGYYYEQKLDRWEWQRARLFQTVEDISTLSYMLKVLVPMLENAGANVMIPRERNWQTQEVIVDNNGNLNNSIYRTNATVVKEEKGFAIGNPPYVKENPFELGTYIEFKTDKEGEQQVEWIPNIPEEGYYPVYVSYHHSATNTDKATYTVHHTGGKTVYQVNQQMGGETWIYLGRFKFHQGMNEQTGKVVLTSQSKKRGQKITADAVRFGGGMGNISRNGMVSQKPRYQEAARYYLQYAGIPDTLVWKLSNGKNDDYTDDYQSRGEWVNYLMGAPSGPKKAKNHPGLGIPIELSLALHTDAGVAHNDSVIGSLGIYSTKVDSTSYPNGISKMASRDLTDLIQTQLVNDLRQKYDTSWTRRGMWDKPYSEAFRPNVPNMLLELFSHQNFMDVRFGQDPQFRFDASRAIYKGILKYLSFQNGFKFIVQPLPVSHFQVTLAPFNSAILQWKPVTDTLEETAVPEGYIVYQRMADGDFNNGTFVKEPMIQIQNMEPGVIYSFKVTAWNKGGESFPSEILSACHTSGATDTILIINGFDRLATPGVIDDEKYAGFMNPVDEGVEYLMSLQTTGAQFEFHRDKNWLDDDSPGHGASGAEMEGKIIPGNSFDFTYIHGKAIQRARYAFTSTSDEAVADTLVQLADYPVVDFLAGEEKTTYLPKDSIHGRFQVFTKPFLLNLERFLKAGGNLLISGSYIGTDTRIQNQDSMVGVLLKYKWRTDHASRLGNVYFCDSVFRYSTDGFQFNTQFHPTIYAAEAPDAIVPFDTTSATFMRYAENNMSAGVIYSGSYKVIALGFPFETILNSPHRDALMKTMLEFLIRKK
;
A
#
# COMPACT_ATOMS: atom_id res chain seq x y z
N MET A 1 31.63 15.10 74.36
CA MET A 1 32.17 13.89 75.02
C MET A 1 32.68 12.96 73.93
N GLU A 2 33.85 12.36 73.92
CA GLU A 2 35.15 12.56 74.58
C GLU A 2 36.09 11.60 73.81
N LYS A 3 37.36 11.97 73.69
CA LYS A 3 38.41 11.24 72.94
C LYS A 3 38.79 9.92 73.63
N LEU A 4 39.37 8.97 72.85
CA LEU A 4 40.63 8.19 73.10
C LEU A 4 40.58 6.90 72.24
N GLN A 5 41.37 6.72 71.17
CA GLN A 5 42.82 6.48 70.98
C GLN A 5 43.22 5.00 70.74
N LYS A 6 43.83 4.77 69.55
CA LYS A 6 44.99 3.89 69.21
C LYS A 6 44.78 2.35 69.30
N LYS A 7 45.27 1.48 68.39
CA LYS A 7 46.51 1.42 67.57
C LYS A 7 46.41 0.35 66.45
N GLN A 8 46.84 0.71 65.24
CA GLN A 8 47.78 0.02 64.31
C GLN A 8 47.74 -1.52 64.04
N GLY A 9 47.65 -1.85 62.74
CA GLY A 9 48.14 -3.09 62.11
C GLY A 9 47.95 -3.05 60.58
N MET A 10 49.03 -3.09 59.79
CA MET A 10 49.05 -2.96 58.32
C MET A 10 48.91 -4.31 57.58
N ARG A 11 47.99 -4.34 56.60
CA ARG A 11 47.99 -4.97 55.24
C ARG A 11 48.13 -6.52 55.08
N PRO A 12 47.63 -7.14 53.98
CA PRO A 12 47.13 -6.56 52.73
C PRO A 12 45.68 -6.93 52.34
N GLN A 13 45.17 -6.14 51.39
CA GLN A 13 43.82 -6.16 50.82
C GLN A 13 43.58 -7.40 49.93
N ILE A 14 42.44 -8.06 50.13
CA ILE A 14 41.73 -8.78 49.06
C ILE A 14 40.44 -8.00 48.82
N VAL A 15 40.34 -7.37 47.66
CA VAL A 15 39.12 -6.70 47.19
C VAL A 15 38.26 -7.78 46.53
N ILE A 16 37.19 -8.19 47.21
CA ILE A 16 36.07 -8.90 46.59
C ILE A 16 35.01 -7.84 46.27
N PHE A 17 34.76 -7.59 44.98
CA PHE A 17 33.57 -6.85 44.55
C PHE A 17 32.41 -7.85 44.43
N ILE A 18 31.51 -7.85 45.42
CA ILE A 18 30.16 -8.42 45.30
C ILE A 18 29.22 -7.25 45.02
N GLY A 19 28.62 -7.25 43.83
CA GLY A 19 27.40 -6.48 43.55
C GLY A 19 26.17 -7.35 43.80
N PHE A 20 25.32 -6.91 44.72
CA PHE A 20 24.00 -7.43 45.11
C PHE A 20 23.14 -7.84 43.90
N MET A 21 22.63 -9.08 43.78
CA MET A 21 21.53 -9.76 44.49
C MET A 21 20.11 -9.22 44.18
N GLY A 22 19.40 -9.93 43.30
CA GLY A 22 17.94 -9.94 43.17
C GLY A 22 17.42 -11.37 43.34
N PHE A 23 16.82 -11.63 44.51
CA PHE A 23 16.02 -12.77 44.98
C PHE A 23 16.17 -14.16 44.32
N LEU A 24 16.79 -15.08 45.09
CA LEU A 24 16.66 -16.53 45.01
C LEU A 24 15.27 -16.99 45.49
N SER A 25 14.68 -17.97 44.79
CA SER A 25 14.01 -19.10 45.45
C SER A 25 14.96 -20.30 45.39
N LEU A 26 15.27 -20.84 46.56
CA LEU A 26 16.15 -22.00 46.76
C LEU A 26 15.46 -23.28 46.33
N ASN A 27 16.14 -24.09 45.51
CA ASN A 27 16.10 -25.55 45.65
C ASN A 27 17.53 -26.06 45.75
N VAL A 28 17.90 -26.47 46.96
CA VAL A 28 19.17 -27.11 47.29
C VAL A 28 19.02 -28.59 46.98
N SER A 29 19.64 -29.05 45.89
CA SER A 29 20.13 -30.44 45.74
C SER A 29 20.76 -30.62 44.37
N THR A 30 22.09 -30.47 44.30
CA THR A 30 23.05 -31.29 43.51
C THR A 30 24.41 -30.60 43.51
N LEU A 31 25.14 -30.75 44.62
CA LEU A 31 26.60 -30.62 44.61
C LEU A 31 27.15 -31.87 43.91
N LEU A 32 27.46 -31.77 42.62
CA LEU A 32 28.42 -32.59 41.86
C LEU A 32 28.42 -32.09 40.40
N GLY A 33 29.41 -31.25 40.03
CA GLY A 33 29.61 -30.84 38.63
C GLY A 33 30.02 -29.38 38.36
N GLN A 34 30.74 -28.70 39.26
CA GLN A 34 31.25 -27.34 38.94
C GLN A 34 32.29 -27.42 37.81
N GLN A 35 31.93 -26.87 36.64
CA GLN A 35 32.85 -26.62 35.54
C GLN A 35 33.85 -25.52 35.94
N PRO A 36 35.15 -25.65 35.58
CA PRO A 36 36.13 -24.63 35.90
C PRO A 36 35.87 -23.36 35.08
N VAL A 37 35.42 -22.29 35.74
CA VAL A 37 35.48 -20.93 35.21
C VAL A 37 36.95 -20.49 35.22
N ILE A 38 37.53 -20.25 34.05
CA ILE A 38 38.98 -20.06 33.89
C ILE A 38 39.42 -18.66 34.38
N PRO A 39 40.54 -18.55 35.13
CA PRO A 39 41.11 -17.28 35.57
C PRO A 39 41.67 -16.43 34.40
N PHE A 40 41.74 -15.11 34.62
CA PHE A 40 41.92 -14.01 33.65
C PHE A 40 43.16 -14.01 32.71
N LYS A 41 44.00 -15.06 32.69
CA LYS A 41 45.27 -15.15 31.92
C LYS A 41 45.41 -16.39 31.00
N SER A 42 44.31 -16.90 30.44
CA SER A 42 44.37 -17.99 29.45
C SER A 42 44.67 -17.48 28.03
N PRO A 43 45.61 -18.09 27.27
CA PRO A 43 45.87 -17.76 25.86
C PRO A 43 44.59 -17.78 25.00
N VAL A 44 43.69 -18.73 25.28
CA VAL A 44 42.39 -18.87 24.58
C VAL A 44 41.53 -17.63 24.72
N LYS A 45 41.52 -16.98 25.89
CA LYS A 45 40.75 -15.75 26.12
C LYS A 45 41.23 -14.62 25.21
N LYS A 46 42.55 -14.39 25.15
CA LYS A 46 43.14 -13.34 24.30
C LYS A 46 42.87 -13.60 22.80
N MET A 47 43.02 -14.86 22.36
CA MET A 47 42.71 -15.27 20.98
C MET A 47 41.23 -15.05 20.65
N THR A 48 40.34 -15.32 21.60
CA THR A 48 38.89 -15.10 21.47
C THR A 48 38.57 -13.60 21.39
N GLU A 49 39.18 -12.76 22.23
CA GLU A 49 39.03 -11.31 22.19
C GLU A 49 39.50 -10.73 20.83
N GLN A 50 40.63 -11.22 20.29
CA GLN A 50 41.10 -10.84 18.96
C GLN A 50 40.13 -11.25 17.86
N PHE A 51 39.65 -12.50 17.86
CA PHE A 51 38.64 -12.98 16.92
C PHE A 51 37.37 -12.10 16.96
N VAL A 52 36.84 -11.81 18.14
CA VAL A 52 35.62 -11.00 18.29
C VAL A 52 35.86 -9.58 17.75
N ASN A 53 36.98 -8.95 18.09
CA ASN A 53 37.28 -7.60 17.62
C ASN A 53 37.50 -7.53 16.11
N GLU A 54 38.28 -8.46 15.55
CA GLU A 54 38.72 -8.42 14.15
C GLU A 54 37.74 -9.06 13.16
N LYS A 55 36.82 -9.93 13.62
CA LYS A 55 35.85 -10.63 12.77
C LYS A 55 34.39 -10.35 13.10
N ILE A 56 34.03 -10.10 14.36
CA ILE A 56 32.62 -9.87 14.75
C ILE A 56 32.30 -8.37 14.88
N ASN A 57 33.23 -7.56 15.38
CA ASN A 57 33.06 -6.11 15.54
C ASN A 57 33.73 -5.29 14.43
N ALA A 58 34.30 -5.96 13.43
CA ALA A 58 34.93 -5.33 12.27
C ALA A 58 33.96 -5.24 11.07
N PRO A 59 34.24 -4.38 10.08
CA PRO A 59 33.46 -4.29 8.83
C PRO A 59 33.30 -5.63 8.09
N TYR A 60 34.21 -6.57 8.32
CA TYR A 60 34.11 -7.95 7.83
C TYR A 60 32.75 -8.60 8.14
N PHE A 61 32.22 -8.44 9.37
CA PHE A 61 30.93 -9.02 9.74
C PHE A 61 29.76 -8.40 8.97
N ASN A 62 29.82 -7.08 8.77
CA ASN A 62 28.80 -6.36 8.01
C ASN A 62 28.83 -6.80 6.54
N HIS A 63 30.01 -6.98 5.95
CA HIS A 63 30.15 -7.52 4.59
C HIS A 63 29.62 -8.97 4.50
N LEU A 64 29.96 -9.81 5.49
CA LEU A 64 29.55 -11.21 5.53
C LEU A 64 28.02 -11.41 5.65
N THR A 65 27.33 -10.48 6.32
CA THR A 65 25.90 -10.63 6.65
C THR A 65 25.00 -9.61 5.94
N GLY A 66 25.57 -8.56 5.36
CA GLY A 66 24.85 -7.41 4.82
C GLY A 66 24.15 -6.53 5.88
N TYR A 67 24.33 -6.84 7.18
CA TYR A 67 23.75 -6.13 8.33
C TYR A 67 24.65 -4.98 8.78
N TYR A 68 24.07 -3.79 8.89
CA TYR A 68 24.75 -2.64 9.48
C TYR A 68 24.71 -2.73 11.00
N LYS A 69 25.81 -3.20 11.57
CA LYS A 69 25.97 -3.33 13.01
C LYS A 69 26.41 -2.00 13.62
N LYS A 70 25.49 -1.33 14.32
CA LYS A 70 25.76 -0.07 15.05
C LYS A 70 26.55 -0.29 16.35
N ASP A 71 26.23 -1.36 17.08
CA ASP A 71 26.81 -1.63 18.40
C ASP A 71 27.82 -2.79 18.36
N SER A 72 28.91 -2.67 19.12
CA SER A 72 29.84 -3.79 19.32
C SER A 72 29.19 -4.93 20.12
N THR A 73 29.45 -6.17 19.71
CA THR A 73 29.14 -7.38 20.46
C THR A 73 30.23 -7.62 21.50
N ARG A 74 29.82 -7.98 22.71
CA ARG A 74 30.70 -8.35 23.82
C ARG A 74 30.71 -9.87 24.00
N ILE A 75 31.84 -10.37 24.50
CA ILE A 75 31.93 -11.72 25.05
C ILE A 75 31.17 -11.72 26.36
N ASP A 76 30.14 -12.55 26.46
CA ASP A 76 29.40 -12.77 27.69
C ASP A 76 30.11 -13.84 28.54
N THR A 77 30.29 -15.03 27.98
CA THR A 77 30.93 -16.16 28.68
C THR A 77 31.84 -16.93 27.72
N LEU A 78 33.00 -17.39 28.19
CA LEU A 78 33.87 -18.31 27.46
C LEU A 78 34.08 -19.56 28.32
N ILE A 79 33.62 -20.72 27.83
CA ILE A 79 33.74 -22.01 28.51
C ILE A 79 34.77 -22.85 27.74
N VAL A 80 35.80 -23.32 28.42
CA VAL A 80 36.80 -24.23 27.84
C VAL A 80 36.90 -25.46 28.72
N ASN A 81 36.54 -26.61 28.17
CA ASN A 81 36.66 -27.88 28.84
C ASN A 81 37.75 -28.71 28.16
N VAL A 82 38.91 -28.77 28.80
CA VAL A 82 40.09 -29.50 28.30
C VAL A 82 39.84 -31.02 28.29
N LYS A 83 39.07 -31.54 29.26
CA LYS A 83 38.79 -32.99 29.37
C LYS A 83 37.89 -33.48 28.24
N SER A 84 36.80 -32.75 27.96
CA SER A 84 35.89 -33.09 26.86
C SER A 84 36.31 -32.48 25.52
N LYS A 85 37.43 -31.76 25.48
CA LYS A 85 37.93 -31.02 24.31
C LYS A 85 36.85 -30.14 23.68
N THR A 86 36.19 -29.29 24.48
CA THR A 86 35.17 -28.35 23.99
C THR A 86 35.51 -26.89 24.30
N ILE A 87 35.18 -26.00 23.37
CA ILE A 87 35.23 -24.54 23.54
C ILE A 87 33.86 -23.97 23.17
N GLU A 88 33.27 -23.21 24.07
CA GLU A 88 32.00 -22.52 23.85
C GLU A 88 32.17 -21.02 24.07
N LEU A 89 31.97 -20.26 23.01
CA LEU A 89 31.96 -18.80 23.03
C LEU A 89 30.51 -18.31 23.09
N HIS A 90 30.12 -17.71 24.21
CA HIS A 90 28.82 -17.08 24.39
C HIS A 90 28.96 -15.57 24.22
N LEU A 91 28.20 -15.02 23.28
CA LEU A 91 28.16 -13.61 22.92
C LEU A 91 26.86 -12.98 23.44
N ASP A 92 26.87 -11.66 23.61
CA ASP A 92 25.66 -10.94 24.01
C ASP A 92 24.51 -11.08 22.97
N PRO A 93 23.24 -10.89 23.39
CA PRO A 93 22.09 -11.10 22.50
C PRO A 93 22.06 -10.25 21.23
N LYS A 94 22.78 -9.13 21.17
CA LYS A 94 22.78 -8.26 19.98
C LYS A 94 23.41 -8.96 18.78
N PHE A 95 24.29 -9.94 19.02
CA PHE A 95 24.87 -10.75 17.95
C PHE A 95 23.82 -11.54 17.16
N ALA A 96 22.78 -12.03 17.83
CA ALA A 96 21.68 -12.78 17.20
C ALA A 96 20.78 -11.95 16.27
N TYR A 97 20.90 -10.61 16.31
CA TYR A 97 20.13 -9.70 15.47
C TYR A 97 20.57 -9.70 14.01
N ALA A 98 21.75 -10.24 13.71
CA ALA A 98 22.22 -10.42 12.35
C ALA A 98 21.51 -11.60 11.65
N PRO A 99 21.30 -11.53 10.32
CA PRO A 99 20.88 -12.70 9.56
C PRO A 99 21.99 -13.75 9.57
N MET A 100 21.64 -14.99 9.86
CA MET A 100 22.59 -16.12 9.87
C MET A 100 22.32 -17.03 8.67
N ARG A 101 23.38 -17.44 7.99
CA ARG A 101 23.38 -18.43 6.90
C ARG A 101 24.41 -19.51 7.22
N GLU A 102 24.32 -20.67 6.57
CA GLU A 102 25.30 -21.76 6.73
C GLU A 102 26.73 -21.24 6.46
N SER A 103 26.91 -20.45 5.38
CA SER A 103 28.18 -19.80 5.04
C SER A 103 28.69 -18.83 6.11
N THR A 104 27.81 -18.05 6.74
CA THR A 104 28.17 -17.15 7.84
C THR A 104 28.69 -17.94 9.02
N VAL A 105 27.96 -18.99 9.43
CA VAL A 105 28.34 -19.82 10.59
C VAL A 105 29.64 -20.56 10.33
N ASP A 106 29.80 -21.18 9.18
CA ASP A 106 31.02 -21.89 8.78
C ASP A 106 32.22 -20.95 8.75
N SER A 107 32.05 -19.76 8.19
CA SER A 107 33.11 -18.75 8.16
C SER A 107 33.56 -18.32 9.55
N LEU A 108 32.61 -18.03 10.45
CA LEU A 108 32.93 -17.62 11.82
C LEU A 108 33.59 -18.75 12.62
N LEU A 109 33.10 -19.98 12.50
CA LEU A 109 33.71 -21.14 13.17
C LEU A 109 35.11 -21.45 12.61
N GLY A 110 35.29 -21.35 11.29
CA GLY A 110 36.57 -21.53 10.63
C GLY A 110 37.59 -20.47 11.06
N HIS A 111 37.21 -19.20 11.05
CA HIS A 111 38.06 -18.13 11.57
C HIS A 111 38.36 -18.33 13.05
N PHE A 112 37.37 -18.61 13.89
CA PHE A 112 37.61 -18.81 15.32
C PHE A 112 38.59 -19.96 15.58
N ARG A 113 38.47 -21.08 14.85
CA ARG A 113 39.44 -22.18 14.89
C ARG A 113 40.85 -21.72 14.50
N ASN A 114 40.98 -20.90 13.46
CA ASN A 114 42.27 -20.37 13.03
C ASN A 114 42.93 -19.46 14.08
N TYR A 115 42.16 -18.62 14.79
CA TYR A 115 42.69 -17.81 15.90
C TYR A 115 43.16 -18.66 17.08
N LEU A 116 42.51 -19.80 17.34
CA LEU A 116 42.90 -20.72 18.40
C LEU A 116 44.18 -21.50 18.08
N GLY A 117 44.46 -21.76 16.80
CA GLY A 117 45.69 -22.42 16.33
C GLY A 117 45.71 -23.94 16.56
N GLU A 118 46.84 -24.57 16.23
CA GLU A 118 47.00 -26.04 16.22
C GLU A 118 46.74 -26.70 17.58
N SER A 119 47.04 -26.01 18.69
CA SER A 119 46.85 -26.54 20.05
C SER A 119 45.40 -26.84 20.43
N TYR A 120 44.43 -26.33 19.66
CA TYR A 120 43.00 -26.57 19.88
C TYR A 120 42.31 -27.12 18.62
N GLN A 121 43.06 -27.66 17.66
CA GLN A 121 42.51 -28.12 16.39
C GLN A 121 41.51 -29.28 16.55
N ASP A 122 41.75 -30.13 17.55
CA ASP A 122 40.90 -31.28 17.91
C ASP A 122 39.76 -30.92 18.88
N PHE A 123 39.65 -29.66 19.30
CA PHE A 123 38.53 -29.20 20.13
C PHE A 123 37.27 -28.98 19.29
N LYS A 124 36.14 -29.40 19.84
CA LYS A 124 34.82 -29.03 19.31
C LYS A 124 34.49 -27.60 19.74
N ILE A 125 34.39 -26.71 18.77
CA ILE A 125 34.11 -25.29 18.99
C ILE A 125 32.63 -25.01 18.70
N SER A 126 32.01 -24.18 19.52
CA SER A 126 30.67 -23.65 19.28
C SER A 126 30.59 -22.18 19.65
N ILE A 127 29.80 -21.43 18.89
CA ILE A 127 29.46 -20.04 19.17
C ILE A 127 27.98 -20.00 19.49
N HIS A 128 27.65 -19.30 20.57
CA HIS A 128 26.30 -19.11 21.07
C HIS A 128 26.03 -17.62 21.23
N SER A 129 24.78 -17.24 21.06
CA SER A 129 24.27 -15.92 21.40
C SER A 129 22.91 -16.11 22.00
N ASP A 130 22.60 -15.38 23.07
CA ASP A 130 21.29 -15.45 23.73
C ASP A 130 20.87 -16.90 24.06
N GLN A 131 21.81 -17.66 24.63
CA GLN A 131 21.67 -19.06 25.05
C GLN A 131 21.35 -20.06 23.92
N LYS A 132 21.52 -19.67 22.64
CA LYS A 132 21.31 -20.55 21.48
C LYS A 132 22.56 -20.67 20.66
N ASN A 133 22.76 -21.85 20.08
CA ASN A 133 23.82 -22.02 19.11
C ASN A 133 23.51 -21.19 17.85
N ILE A 134 24.53 -20.56 17.26
CA ILE A 134 24.29 -19.66 16.11
C ILE A 134 23.71 -20.36 14.87
N ASN A 135 23.85 -21.69 14.78
CA ASN A 135 23.18 -22.51 13.76
C ASN A 135 21.64 -22.49 13.89
N GLU A 136 21.11 -22.30 15.11
CA GLU A 136 19.67 -22.23 15.32
C GLU A 136 19.07 -20.94 14.74
N TYR A 137 19.88 -19.91 14.50
CA TYR A 137 19.44 -18.67 13.87
C TYR A 137 19.38 -18.73 12.34
N ILE A 138 19.63 -19.89 11.72
CA ILE A 138 19.41 -20.07 10.28
C ILE A 138 17.94 -20.44 10.07
N PRO A 139 17.13 -19.62 9.36
CA PRO A 139 15.76 -19.96 9.03
C PRO A 139 15.68 -21.27 8.25
N ASN A 140 14.61 -22.05 8.44
CA ASN A 140 14.47 -23.32 7.72
C ASN A 140 14.54 -23.16 6.19
N TYR A 141 14.04 -22.04 5.65
CA TYR A 141 14.12 -21.70 4.23
C TYR A 141 15.55 -21.66 3.68
N TYR A 142 16.53 -21.25 4.50
CA TYR A 142 17.93 -21.11 4.10
C TYR A 142 18.80 -22.32 4.48
N ARG A 143 18.21 -23.41 4.97
CA ARG A 143 18.95 -24.66 5.26
C ARG A 143 19.03 -25.52 4.01
N SER A 144 20.24 -25.92 3.62
CA SER A 144 20.46 -26.63 2.35
C SER A 144 19.96 -28.08 2.36
N ARG A 145 19.73 -28.66 3.55
CA ARG A 145 19.30 -30.06 3.69
C ARG A 145 18.05 -30.18 4.55
N LYS A 146 17.02 -30.87 4.05
CA LYS A 146 15.76 -31.14 4.78
C LYS A 146 15.96 -31.78 6.16
N LYS A 147 16.99 -32.64 6.32
CA LYS A 147 17.32 -33.27 7.62
C LYS A 147 17.76 -32.28 8.69
N TRP A 148 18.16 -31.07 8.29
CA TRP A 148 18.56 -30.00 9.20
C TRP A 148 17.39 -29.10 9.57
N TYR A 149 16.19 -29.29 9.02
CA TYR A 149 15.04 -28.45 9.37
C TYR A 149 14.66 -28.61 10.84
N ASP A 150 14.44 -27.48 11.50
CA ASP A 150 13.84 -27.44 12.83
C ASP A 150 12.34 -27.66 12.68
N LYS A 151 11.91 -28.90 12.93
CA LYS A 151 10.51 -29.31 12.82
C LYS A 151 9.59 -28.55 13.78
N LYS A 152 10.11 -27.94 14.85
CA LYS A 152 9.30 -27.16 15.80
C LYS A 152 8.83 -25.83 15.20
N ARG A 153 9.46 -25.34 14.13
CA ARG A 153 9.08 -24.09 13.44
C ARG A 153 8.09 -24.30 12.30
N LEU A 154 7.77 -25.56 11.99
CA LEU A 154 6.84 -25.92 10.94
C LEU A 154 5.43 -26.12 11.52
N PRO A 155 4.38 -25.96 10.71
CA PRO A 155 3.01 -26.21 11.17
C PRO A 155 2.86 -27.68 11.55
N GLN A 156 2.22 -27.95 12.68
CA GLN A 156 1.97 -29.32 13.15
C GLN A 156 0.77 -29.96 12.43
N SER A 157 -0.14 -29.14 11.91
CA SER A 157 -1.28 -29.52 11.10
C SER A 157 -1.09 -29.10 9.64
N LYS A 158 -1.84 -29.72 8.74
CA LYS A 158 -1.92 -29.24 7.35
C LYS A 158 -2.50 -27.81 7.32
N PRO A 159 -2.14 -27.00 6.32
CA PRO A 159 -2.75 -25.70 6.10
C PRO A 159 -4.27 -25.82 5.97
N TYR A 160 -5.00 -24.74 6.23
CA TYR A 160 -6.45 -24.70 6.05
C TYR A 160 -6.82 -25.04 4.59
N GLN A 161 -7.82 -25.90 4.40
CA GLN A 161 -8.28 -26.37 3.07
C GLN A 161 -9.80 -26.23 2.89
N GLY A 162 -10.48 -25.54 3.82
CA GLY A 162 -11.92 -25.30 3.73
C GLY A 162 -12.27 -24.11 2.84
N GLU A 163 -13.54 -23.72 2.83
CA GLU A 163 -13.99 -22.52 2.11
C GLU A 163 -13.44 -21.25 2.80
N PRO A 164 -12.84 -20.32 2.04
CA PRO A 164 -12.35 -19.06 2.60
C PRO A 164 -13.50 -18.20 3.17
N LEU A 165 -13.15 -17.17 3.94
CA LEU A 165 -14.15 -16.29 4.57
C LEU A 165 -15.02 -15.61 3.51
N VAL A 166 -14.37 -15.02 2.50
CA VAL A 166 -15.01 -14.45 1.31
C VAL A 166 -14.33 -14.99 0.06
N LYS A 167 -15.15 -15.32 -0.95
CA LYS A 167 -14.71 -15.70 -2.28
C LYS A 167 -15.53 -14.98 -3.34
N ASN A 168 -14.86 -14.21 -4.20
CA ASN A 168 -15.51 -13.62 -5.38
C ASN A 168 -15.67 -14.71 -6.46
N LEU A 169 -16.92 -15.09 -6.75
CA LEU A 169 -17.26 -16.09 -7.77
C LEU A 169 -17.34 -15.52 -9.19
N SER A 170 -17.38 -14.19 -9.32
CA SER A 170 -17.44 -13.51 -10.61
C SER A 170 -16.06 -13.23 -11.21
N LYS A 171 -14.95 -13.43 -10.47
CA LYS A 171 -13.60 -13.31 -11.04
C LYS A 171 -13.40 -14.35 -12.16
N PRO A 172 -13.04 -13.94 -13.39
CA PRO A 172 -12.97 -14.82 -14.57
C PRO A 172 -11.66 -15.62 -14.63
N THR A 173 -11.04 -15.94 -13.49
CA THR A 173 -9.75 -16.64 -13.46
C THR A 173 -9.92 -18.13 -13.80
N PRO A 174 -9.02 -18.74 -14.61
CA PRO A 174 -9.10 -20.16 -14.96
C PRO A 174 -9.10 -21.10 -13.75
N GLN A 175 -8.44 -20.68 -12.68
CA GLN A 175 -8.35 -21.40 -11.40
C GLN A 175 -8.08 -20.41 -10.26
N PRO A 176 -8.39 -20.79 -9.00
CA PRO A 176 -8.04 -19.97 -7.84
C PRO A 176 -6.52 -19.70 -7.74
N PRO A 177 -6.11 -18.49 -7.34
CA PRO A 177 -4.71 -18.19 -7.01
C PRO A 177 -4.16 -19.02 -5.85
N ILE A 178 -2.83 -19.07 -5.72
CA ILE A 178 -2.15 -19.89 -4.70
C ILE A 178 -2.49 -19.55 -3.24
N LEU A 179 -2.95 -18.32 -2.92
CA LEU A 179 -3.35 -17.94 -1.56
C LEU A 179 -4.88 -17.97 -1.34
N ALA A 180 -5.66 -18.58 -2.24
CA ALA A 180 -7.12 -18.55 -2.21
C ALA A 180 -7.79 -19.04 -0.89
N THR A 181 -7.07 -19.81 -0.07
CA THR A 181 -7.55 -20.31 1.23
C THR A 181 -6.75 -19.77 2.41
N THR A 182 -5.91 -18.77 2.19
CA THR A 182 -5.03 -18.17 3.21
C THR A 182 -5.68 -16.92 3.80
N HIS A 183 -5.58 -16.79 5.13
CA HIS A 183 -6.10 -15.67 5.90
C HIS A 183 -4.96 -14.95 6.61
N LEU A 184 -4.82 -13.65 6.38
CA LEU A 184 -3.74 -12.81 6.91
C LEU A 184 -4.31 -11.66 7.74
N ALA A 185 -3.63 -11.30 8.82
CA ALA A 185 -3.95 -10.10 9.59
C ALA A 185 -2.84 -9.06 9.41
N LEU A 186 -3.16 -7.89 8.86
CA LEU A 186 -2.19 -6.84 8.54
C LEU A 186 -2.69 -5.50 9.02
N TRP A 187 -1.77 -4.64 9.44
CA TRP A 187 -2.09 -3.26 9.76
C TRP A 187 -0.90 -2.34 9.54
N HIS A 188 -1.23 -1.14 9.10
CA HIS A 188 -0.39 0.05 9.18
C HIS A 188 -0.30 0.51 10.64
N SER A 189 0.50 1.54 10.90
CA SER A 189 0.90 1.97 12.25
C SER A 189 -0.27 2.54 13.08
N HIS A 190 0.04 3.49 13.96
CA HIS A 190 -0.90 4.17 14.83
C HIS A 190 -1.98 4.93 14.07
N GLY A 191 -3.03 5.35 14.76
CA GLY A 191 -4.09 6.19 14.21
C GLY A 191 -4.49 7.29 15.17
N TYR A 192 -5.32 8.21 14.69
CA TYR A 192 -5.77 9.37 15.45
C TYR A 192 -6.48 8.92 16.73
N TYR A 193 -6.02 9.39 17.89
CA TYR A 193 -6.50 8.94 19.20
C TYR A 193 -6.75 10.10 20.15
N TYR A 194 -7.46 9.81 21.24
CA TYR A 194 -7.78 10.77 22.29
C TYR A 194 -6.75 10.72 23.42
N GLU A 195 -5.97 11.77 23.61
CA GLU A 195 -5.07 11.92 24.74
C GLU A 195 -5.79 12.55 25.92
N GLN A 196 -6.08 11.73 26.93
CA GLN A 196 -6.86 12.14 28.11
C GLN A 196 -6.18 13.25 28.91
N LYS A 197 -4.85 13.29 28.99
CA LYS A 197 -4.13 14.30 29.77
C LYS A 197 -4.14 15.68 29.11
N LEU A 198 -4.20 15.71 27.78
CA LEU A 198 -4.25 16.93 26.98
C LEU A 198 -5.69 17.30 26.59
N ASP A 199 -6.66 16.45 26.91
CA ASP A 199 -8.09 16.59 26.60
C ASP A 199 -8.35 16.91 25.11
N ARG A 200 -7.62 16.23 24.22
CA ARG A 200 -7.69 16.45 22.78
C ARG A 200 -7.51 15.17 21.98
N TRP A 201 -7.98 15.20 20.74
CA TRP A 201 -7.59 14.21 19.74
C TRP A 201 -6.27 14.62 19.08
N GLU A 202 -5.37 13.67 18.86
CA GLU A 202 -4.06 13.90 18.25
C GLU A 202 -3.50 12.68 17.51
N TRP A 203 -2.45 12.91 16.74
CA TRP A 203 -1.60 11.85 16.17
C TRP A 203 -0.56 11.41 17.19
N GLN A 204 -0.04 10.19 17.03
CA GLN A 204 1.02 9.67 17.88
C GLN A 204 2.38 10.29 17.57
N ARG A 205 2.59 10.74 16.32
CA ARG A 205 3.81 11.39 15.86
C ARG A 205 3.55 12.80 15.37
N ALA A 206 4.60 13.62 15.37
CA ALA A 206 4.60 14.92 14.74
C ALA A 206 4.41 14.87 13.21
N ARG A 207 3.86 15.97 12.70
CA ARG A 207 3.76 16.25 11.26
C ARG A 207 5.11 16.67 10.73
N LEU A 208 5.73 15.80 9.93
CA LEU A 208 7.05 16.01 9.37
C LEU A 208 7.01 15.75 7.88
N PHE A 209 7.65 16.65 7.14
CA PHE A 209 7.87 16.55 5.71
C PHE A 209 6.55 16.25 4.97
N GLN A 210 5.48 16.99 5.29
CA GLN A 210 4.14 16.88 4.69
C GLN A 210 3.37 15.59 5.01
N THR A 211 3.85 14.76 5.94
CA THR A 211 3.17 13.54 6.35
C THR A 211 3.29 13.29 7.87
N VAL A 212 2.73 12.18 8.33
CA VAL A 212 2.91 11.66 9.70
C VAL A 212 2.94 10.13 9.63
N GLU A 213 3.70 9.47 10.50
CA GLU A 213 3.84 8.00 10.53
C GLU A 213 2.47 7.30 10.49
N ASP A 214 1.53 7.79 11.30
CA ASP A 214 0.18 7.28 11.51
C ASP A 214 -0.65 7.13 10.22
N ILE A 215 -0.35 7.93 9.18
CA ILE A 215 -1.05 7.88 7.88
C ILE A 215 -0.14 7.59 6.68
N SER A 216 1.17 7.80 6.77
CA SER A 216 2.09 7.44 5.68
C SER A 216 2.07 5.94 5.39
N THR A 217 2.04 5.11 6.43
CA THR A 217 1.98 3.64 6.31
C THR A 217 0.63 3.14 5.78
N LEU A 218 -0.47 3.92 5.90
CA LEU A 218 -1.76 3.62 5.25
C LEU A 218 -1.60 3.47 3.74
N SER A 219 -0.83 4.36 3.11
CA SER A 219 -0.67 4.36 1.66
C SER A 219 0.11 3.16 1.14
N TYR A 220 1.04 2.62 1.94
CA TYR A 220 1.66 1.32 1.64
C TYR A 220 0.65 0.19 1.78
N MET A 221 -0.09 0.18 2.89
CA MET A 221 -0.98 -0.93 3.20
C MET A 221 -2.20 -0.97 2.28
N LEU A 222 -3.02 0.07 2.29
CA LEU A 222 -4.35 0.08 1.66
C LEU A 222 -4.28 0.25 0.14
N LYS A 223 -3.31 1.01 -0.38
CA LYS A 223 -3.19 1.22 -1.83
C LYS A 223 -2.40 0.13 -2.55
N VAL A 224 -1.52 -0.59 -1.83
CA VAL A 224 -0.56 -1.49 -2.47
C VAL A 224 -0.55 -2.89 -1.86
N LEU A 225 -0.06 -3.06 -0.62
CA LEU A 225 0.22 -4.40 -0.07
C LEU A 225 -1.05 -5.25 0.12
N VAL A 226 -2.14 -4.67 0.62
CA VAL A 226 -3.43 -5.39 0.76
C VAL A 226 -3.98 -5.80 -0.61
N PRO A 227 -4.12 -4.90 -1.60
CA PRO A 227 -4.51 -5.30 -2.95
C PRO A 227 -3.62 -6.38 -3.58
N MET A 228 -2.29 -6.33 -3.39
CA MET A 228 -1.38 -7.38 -3.89
C MET A 228 -1.71 -8.76 -3.29
N LEU A 229 -1.93 -8.82 -1.97
CA LEU A 229 -2.22 -10.09 -1.29
C LEU A 229 -3.60 -10.64 -1.66
N GLU A 230 -4.61 -9.77 -1.79
CA GLU A 230 -5.95 -10.15 -2.22
C GLU A 230 -5.99 -10.58 -3.70
N ASN A 231 -5.19 -9.94 -4.56
CA ASN A 231 -4.99 -10.38 -5.94
C ASN A 231 -4.28 -11.74 -6.03
N ALA A 232 -3.42 -12.05 -5.07
CA ALA A 232 -2.83 -13.39 -4.90
C ALA A 232 -3.79 -14.41 -4.25
N GLY A 233 -5.01 -13.99 -3.90
CA GLY A 233 -6.11 -14.83 -3.41
C GLY A 233 -6.35 -14.78 -1.90
N ALA A 234 -5.50 -14.11 -1.12
CA ALA A 234 -5.62 -14.11 0.33
C ALA A 234 -6.85 -13.33 0.80
N ASN A 235 -7.44 -13.77 1.91
CA ASN A 235 -8.38 -12.96 2.69
C ASN A 235 -7.56 -12.14 3.70
N VAL A 236 -7.60 -10.81 3.59
CA VAL A 236 -6.80 -9.91 4.42
C VAL A 236 -7.69 -9.14 5.39
N MET A 237 -7.42 -9.28 6.68
CA MET A 237 -8.15 -8.64 7.77
C MET A 237 -7.32 -7.47 8.31
N ILE A 238 -8.00 -6.37 8.62
CA ILE A 238 -7.39 -5.14 9.16
C ILE A 238 -8.22 -4.67 10.37
N PRO A 239 -7.60 -4.31 11.51
CA PRO A 239 -8.30 -3.85 12.71
C PRO A 239 -8.68 -2.36 12.65
N ARG A 240 -8.78 -1.78 11.46
CA ARG A 240 -9.11 -0.38 11.16
C ARG A 240 -10.00 -0.33 9.93
N GLU A 241 -10.77 0.74 9.75
CA GLU A 241 -11.54 0.97 8.53
C GLU A 241 -10.59 1.04 7.33
N ARG A 242 -10.87 0.23 6.30
CA ARG A 242 -9.97 0.02 5.16
C ARG A 242 -10.30 0.90 3.95
N ASN A 243 -11.30 1.78 4.06
CA ASN A 243 -11.71 2.65 2.96
C ASN A 243 -11.96 4.09 3.39
N TRP A 244 -11.63 5.02 2.50
CA TRP A 244 -11.68 6.47 2.72
C TRP A 244 -12.98 7.15 2.30
N GLN A 245 -14.01 6.40 1.89
CA GLN A 245 -15.34 6.94 1.64
C GLN A 245 -15.96 7.44 2.95
N THR A 246 -16.13 8.75 3.08
CA THR A 246 -16.61 9.42 4.31
C THR A 246 -18.11 9.31 4.50
N GLN A 247 -18.86 9.08 3.43
CA GLN A 247 -20.28 8.77 3.49
C GLN A 247 -20.51 7.34 3.99
N GLU A 248 -21.58 7.12 4.73
CA GLU A 248 -21.98 5.81 5.25
C GLU A 248 -23.50 5.63 5.14
N VAL A 249 -23.92 4.51 4.56
CA VAL A 249 -25.31 4.06 4.52
C VAL A 249 -25.35 2.65 5.06
N ILE A 250 -26.15 2.43 6.10
CA ILE A 250 -26.40 1.11 6.65
C ILE A 250 -27.86 0.77 6.39
N VAL A 251 -28.09 -0.39 5.81
CA VAL A 251 -29.41 -0.95 5.56
C VAL A 251 -29.54 -2.18 6.46
N ASP A 252 -30.61 -2.22 7.24
CA ASP A 252 -30.76 -3.15 8.36
C ASP A 252 -32.24 -3.52 8.57
N ASN A 253 -32.54 -4.69 9.14
CA ASN A 253 -33.90 -5.13 9.39
C ASN A 253 -34.55 -4.47 10.61
N ASN A 254 -33.78 -3.85 11.51
CA ASN A 254 -34.30 -3.16 12.69
C ASN A 254 -34.51 -1.65 12.50
N GLY A 255 -34.19 -1.10 11.33
CA GLY A 255 -34.46 0.30 11.02
C GLY A 255 -33.86 0.73 9.69
N ASN A 256 -34.58 1.61 8.98
CA ASN A 256 -34.12 2.18 7.73
C ASN A 256 -33.65 3.62 7.94
N LEU A 257 -32.34 3.85 7.86
CA LEU A 257 -31.79 5.19 7.77
C LEU A 257 -31.84 5.69 6.32
N ASN A 258 -31.97 7.02 6.15
CA ASN A 258 -31.85 7.70 4.87
C ASN A 258 -32.83 7.23 3.78
N ASN A 259 -34.03 6.74 4.11
CA ASN A 259 -35.00 6.16 3.16
C ASN A 259 -34.52 4.89 2.44
N SER A 260 -33.49 4.20 2.95
CA SER A 260 -33.07 2.89 2.39
C SER A 260 -34.15 1.82 2.59
N ILE A 261 -34.08 0.72 1.84
CA ILE A 261 -35.08 -0.35 1.88
C ILE A 261 -34.40 -1.68 2.22
N TYR A 262 -34.84 -2.27 3.33
CA TYR A 262 -34.69 -3.70 3.62
C TYR A 262 -35.94 -4.47 3.15
N ARG A 263 -35.75 -5.57 2.41
CA ARG A 263 -36.85 -6.41 1.90
C ARG A 263 -36.51 -7.89 2.07
N THR A 264 -37.47 -8.69 2.52
CA THR A 264 -37.31 -10.15 2.64
C THR A 264 -38.60 -10.88 2.26
N ASN A 265 -38.47 -12.00 1.53
CA ASN A 265 -39.53 -13.00 1.36
C ASN A 265 -39.17 -14.34 2.04
N ALA A 266 -38.07 -14.37 2.81
CA ALA A 266 -37.62 -15.56 3.50
C ALA A 266 -38.58 -15.94 4.64
N THR A 267 -38.81 -17.24 4.81
CA THR A 267 -39.53 -17.76 5.97
C THR A 267 -38.58 -17.79 7.17
N VAL A 268 -38.65 -16.75 8.00
CA VAL A 268 -37.80 -16.59 9.18
C VAL A 268 -38.08 -17.70 10.19
N VAL A 269 -37.04 -18.49 10.49
CA VAL A 269 -37.07 -19.58 11.47
C VAL A 269 -36.75 -19.08 12.86
N LYS A 270 -35.91 -18.04 12.95
CA LYS A 270 -35.41 -17.48 14.21
C LYS A 270 -35.02 -16.03 14.03
N GLU A 271 -35.19 -15.25 15.09
CA GLU A 271 -34.69 -13.88 15.21
C GLU A 271 -33.99 -13.75 16.57
N GLU A 272 -32.73 -13.31 16.58
CA GLU A 272 -31.89 -13.17 17.79
C GLU A 272 -30.96 -11.97 17.68
N LYS A 273 -30.27 -11.61 18.77
CA LYS A 273 -29.43 -10.41 18.87
C LYS A 273 -28.46 -10.26 17.69
N GLY A 274 -28.50 -9.11 17.05
CA GLY A 274 -27.67 -8.72 15.90
C GLY A 274 -27.43 -7.21 15.88
N PHE A 275 -27.10 -6.69 14.71
CA PHE A 275 -26.76 -5.29 14.53
C PHE A 275 -27.98 -4.38 14.61
N ALA A 276 -27.83 -3.23 15.27
CA ALA A 276 -28.59 -2.02 14.96
C ALA A 276 -27.73 -0.80 15.23
N ILE A 277 -27.95 0.28 14.48
CA ILE A 277 -27.18 1.52 14.63
C ILE A 277 -27.38 2.16 16.02
N GLY A 278 -28.54 2.01 16.66
CA GLY A 278 -28.82 2.68 17.93
C GLY A 278 -28.68 4.21 17.83
N ASN A 279 -28.00 4.83 18.79
CA ASN A 279 -27.87 6.28 18.91
C ASN A 279 -26.38 6.71 18.99
N PRO A 280 -25.62 6.67 17.88
CA PRO A 280 -24.26 7.22 17.86
C PRO A 280 -24.28 8.75 18.14
N PRO A 281 -23.20 9.33 18.70
CA PRO A 281 -21.90 8.70 18.90
C PRO A 281 -21.85 7.74 20.11
N TYR A 282 -21.12 6.64 19.96
CA TYR A 282 -21.02 5.59 20.98
C TYR A 282 -20.00 5.92 22.06
N VAL A 283 -20.35 5.63 23.32
CA VAL A 283 -19.44 5.70 24.47
C VAL A 283 -19.02 4.30 24.89
N LYS A 284 -19.99 3.40 25.07
CA LYS A 284 -19.79 2.03 25.56
C LYS A 284 -20.64 0.98 24.84
N GLU A 285 -21.54 1.42 23.99
CA GLU A 285 -22.49 0.60 23.26
C GLU A 285 -21.75 -0.30 22.26
N ASN A 286 -22.19 -1.55 22.18
CA ASN A 286 -21.83 -2.46 21.10
C ASN A 286 -23.01 -2.50 20.10
N PRO A 287 -22.89 -1.94 18.89
CA PRO A 287 -24.01 -1.89 17.95
C PRO A 287 -24.47 -3.29 17.49
N PHE A 288 -23.63 -4.33 17.61
CA PHE A 288 -23.97 -5.72 17.30
C PHE A 288 -24.77 -6.44 18.40
N GLU A 289 -25.18 -5.71 19.44
CA GLU A 289 -26.07 -6.19 20.50
C GLU A 289 -27.38 -5.40 20.59
N LEU A 290 -27.60 -4.44 19.69
CA LEU A 290 -28.73 -3.50 19.75
C LEU A 290 -29.93 -3.89 18.87
N GLY A 291 -29.73 -4.77 17.89
CA GLY A 291 -30.76 -5.19 16.94
C GLY A 291 -30.91 -6.71 16.88
N THR A 292 -31.31 -7.22 15.72
CA THR A 292 -31.56 -8.63 15.49
C THR A 292 -31.10 -9.10 14.11
N TYR A 293 -30.52 -10.29 14.04
CA TYR A 293 -30.37 -11.02 12.78
C TYR A 293 -31.54 -12.00 12.60
N ILE A 294 -31.82 -12.36 11.35
CA ILE A 294 -32.78 -13.41 11.00
C ILE A 294 -32.08 -14.69 10.53
N GLU A 295 -32.64 -15.86 10.86
CA GLU A 295 -32.24 -17.19 10.37
C GLU A 295 -33.30 -17.70 9.38
N PHE A 296 -32.86 -18.22 8.24
CA PHE A 296 -33.70 -18.99 7.31
C PHE A 296 -32.93 -20.20 6.77
N LYS A 297 -33.54 -20.99 5.87
CA LYS A 297 -32.94 -22.23 5.37
C LYS A 297 -32.62 -22.17 3.89
N THR A 298 -31.53 -22.85 3.52
CA THR A 298 -31.15 -23.04 2.12
C THR A 298 -32.10 -23.97 1.37
N ASP A 299 -32.29 -23.70 0.09
CA ASP A 299 -33.02 -24.54 -0.85
C ASP A 299 -32.30 -24.58 -2.21
N LYS A 300 -32.79 -25.41 -3.13
CA LYS A 300 -32.11 -25.63 -4.42
C LYS A 300 -32.35 -24.51 -5.43
N GLU A 301 -33.55 -23.95 -5.41
CA GLU A 301 -34.04 -23.03 -6.44
C GLU A 301 -33.73 -21.57 -6.12
N GLY A 302 -33.41 -21.25 -4.86
CA GLY A 302 -33.17 -19.89 -4.40
C GLY A 302 -34.45 -19.07 -4.25
N GLU A 303 -35.57 -19.70 -3.85
CA GLU A 303 -36.90 -19.06 -3.78
C GLU A 303 -36.98 -17.96 -2.71
N GLN A 304 -36.10 -18.00 -1.72
CA GLN A 304 -36.05 -17.06 -0.60
C GLN A 304 -34.83 -16.15 -0.71
N GLN A 305 -35.04 -14.87 -0.46
CA GLN A 305 -34.01 -13.84 -0.54
C GLN A 305 -34.22 -12.72 0.48
N VAL A 306 -33.10 -12.07 0.80
CA VAL A 306 -33.02 -10.83 1.57
C VAL A 306 -32.33 -9.79 0.70
N GLU A 307 -32.91 -8.60 0.57
CA GLU A 307 -32.39 -7.50 -0.23
C GLU A 307 -32.14 -6.26 0.63
N TRP A 308 -30.98 -5.63 0.43
CA TRP A 308 -30.59 -4.35 1.02
C TRP A 308 -30.38 -3.33 -0.10
N ILE A 309 -31.25 -2.34 -0.19
CA ILE A 309 -31.25 -1.30 -1.22
C ILE A 309 -30.90 0.03 -0.55
N PRO A 310 -29.66 0.53 -0.68
CA PRO A 310 -29.25 1.79 -0.08
C PRO A 310 -29.83 3.00 -0.84
N ASN A 311 -30.11 4.07 -0.12
CA ASN A 311 -30.22 5.40 -0.71
C ASN A 311 -28.87 6.11 -0.62
N ILE A 312 -28.12 6.13 -1.73
CA ILE A 312 -26.74 6.62 -1.77
C ILE A 312 -26.72 8.17 -1.78
N PRO A 313 -26.03 8.83 -0.84
CA PRO A 313 -26.04 10.30 -0.73
C PRO A 313 -25.41 11.01 -1.93
N GLU A 314 -24.36 10.42 -2.52
CA GLU A 314 -23.59 11.00 -3.61
C GLU A 314 -23.08 9.89 -4.53
N GLU A 315 -23.09 10.11 -5.84
CA GLU A 315 -22.51 9.15 -6.77
C GLU A 315 -21.02 8.95 -6.48
N GLY A 316 -20.60 7.69 -6.40
CA GLY A 316 -19.20 7.40 -6.13
C GLY A 316 -18.94 5.95 -5.81
N TYR A 317 -17.70 5.69 -5.43
CA TYR A 317 -17.27 4.37 -5.01
C TYR A 317 -17.49 4.17 -3.51
N TYR A 318 -18.18 3.09 -3.16
CA TYR A 318 -18.45 2.70 -1.78
C TYR A 318 -17.89 1.29 -1.52
N PRO A 319 -17.16 1.07 -0.40
CA PRO A 319 -16.93 -0.27 0.11
C PRO A 319 -18.26 -0.87 0.56
N VAL A 320 -18.43 -2.17 0.35
CA VAL A 320 -19.61 -2.93 0.78
C VAL A 320 -19.18 -3.95 1.82
N TYR A 321 -19.84 -3.91 2.98
CA TYR A 321 -19.66 -4.85 4.07
C TYR A 321 -20.98 -5.54 4.41
N VAL A 322 -20.92 -6.80 4.82
CA VAL A 322 -22.07 -7.57 5.31
C VAL A 322 -21.84 -7.98 6.77
N SER A 323 -22.93 -8.05 7.54
CA SER A 323 -22.98 -8.68 8.85
C SER A 323 -23.91 -9.90 8.81
N TYR A 324 -23.64 -10.86 9.67
CA TYR A 324 -24.43 -12.08 9.86
C TYR A 324 -24.05 -12.74 11.20
N HIS A 325 -24.86 -13.69 11.66
CA HIS A 325 -24.52 -14.51 12.83
C HIS A 325 -23.75 -15.75 12.40
N HIS A 326 -22.63 -16.06 13.05
CA HIS A 326 -21.80 -17.21 12.70
C HIS A 326 -22.07 -18.41 13.58
N SER A 327 -22.06 -19.60 12.97
CA SER A 327 -22.22 -20.86 13.69
C SER A 327 -21.66 -22.01 12.86
N ALA A 328 -21.03 -22.98 13.53
CA ALA A 328 -20.58 -24.22 12.88
C ALA A 328 -21.71 -24.98 12.15
N THR A 329 -22.98 -24.68 12.47
CA THR A 329 -24.16 -25.29 11.82
C THR A 329 -24.69 -24.50 10.61
N ASN A 330 -24.15 -23.30 10.35
CA ASN A 330 -24.50 -22.49 9.19
C ASN A 330 -23.85 -23.02 7.91
N THR A 331 -24.33 -22.53 6.77
CA THR A 331 -23.71 -22.81 5.48
C THR A 331 -22.34 -22.12 5.37
N ASP A 332 -21.37 -22.84 4.82
CA ASP A 332 -20.07 -22.32 4.42
C ASP A 332 -20.09 -21.67 3.02
N LYS A 333 -21.28 -21.59 2.40
CA LYS A 333 -21.48 -21.14 1.01
C LYS A 333 -22.66 -20.18 0.84
N ALA A 334 -22.83 -19.23 1.76
CA ALA A 334 -23.86 -18.20 1.63
C ALA A 334 -23.57 -17.33 0.40
N THR A 335 -24.56 -17.15 -0.48
CA THR A 335 -24.35 -16.45 -1.76
C THR A 335 -24.91 -15.03 -1.69
N TYR A 336 -24.02 -14.04 -1.78
CA TYR A 336 -24.34 -12.62 -1.85
C TYR A 336 -24.11 -12.09 -3.26
N THR A 337 -25.05 -11.31 -3.81
CA THR A 337 -24.89 -10.61 -5.09
C THR A 337 -24.92 -9.11 -4.86
N VAL A 338 -23.84 -8.42 -5.20
CA VAL A 338 -23.77 -6.96 -5.22
C VAL A 338 -24.14 -6.48 -6.62
N HIS A 339 -25.22 -5.71 -6.73
CA HIS A 339 -25.62 -4.99 -7.93
C HIS A 339 -24.99 -3.60 -7.88
N HIS A 340 -24.23 -3.24 -8.92
CA HIS A 340 -23.52 -1.96 -9.03
C HIS A 340 -23.58 -1.46 -10.47
N THR A 341 -23.04 -0.27 -10.72
CA THR A 341 -23.07 0.37 -12.06
C THR A 341 -22.23 -0.36 -13.13
N GLY A 342 -21.42 -1.35 -12.73
CA GLY A 342 -20.68 -2.25 -13.64
C GLY A 342 -21.34 -3.61 -13.88
N GLY A 343 -22.52 -3.85 -13.29
CA GLY A 343 -23.26 -5.11 -13.42
C GLY A 343 -23.52 -5.78 -12.07
N LYS A 344 -23.24 -7.08 -11.99
CA LYS A 344 -23.46 -7.90 -10.79
C LYS A 344 -22.18 -8.64 -10.43
N THR A 345 -21.78 -8.55 -9.17
CA THR A 345 -20.65 -9.34 -8.63
C THR A 345 -21.17 -10.30 -7.56
N VAL A 346 -20.87 -11.59 -7.72
CA VAL A 346 -21.36 -12.66 -6.85
C VAL A 346 -20.24 -13.11 -5.92
N TYR A 347 -20.56 -13.19 -4.63
CA TYR A 347 -19.68 -13.62 -3.56
C TYR A 347 -20.24 -14.85 -2.87
N GLN A 348 -19.35 -15.75 -2.50
CA GLN A 348 -19.60 -16.80 -1.54
C GLN A 348 -18.96 -16.38 -0.20
N VAL A 349 -19.74 -16.43 0.89
CA VAL A 349 -19.31 -16.11 2.25
C VAL A 349 -19.47 -17.33 3.14
N ASN A 350 -18.44 -17.66 3.91
CA ASN A 350 -18.47 -18.77 4.84
C ASN A 350 -19.08 -18.34 6.18
N GLN A 351 -20.38 -18.60 6.41
CA GLN A 351 -21.07 -18.21 7.65
C GLN A 351 -20.78 -19.12 8.86
N GLN A 352 -19.81 -20.03 8.75
CA GLN A 352 -19.30 -20.79 9.90
C GLN A 352 -18.20 -20.05 10.66
N MET A 353 -17.67 -18.97 10.08
CA MET A 353 -16.61 -18.13 10.64
C MET A 353 -16.84 -16.67 10.26
N GLY A 354 -16.30 -15.74 11.04
CA GLY A 354 -16.59 -14.31 10.88
C GLY A 354 -18.07 -14.03 11.09
N GLY A 355 -18.44 -12.89 11.65
CA GLY A 355 -19.83 -12.63 12.03
C GLY A 355 -19.88 -11.71 13.22
N GLU A 356 -21.08 -11.18 13.49
CA GLU A 356 -21.32 -10.17 14.53
C GLU A 356 -20.31 -9.01 14.43
N THR A 357 -19.90 -8.72 13.19
CA THR A 357 -18.93 -7.71 12.80
C THR A 357 -19.04 -7.45 11.29
N TRP A 358 -18.29 -6.48 10.79
CA TRP A 358 -18.29 -6.12 9.37
C TRP A 358 -17.34 -7.00 8.54
N ILE A 359 -17.89 -7.72 7.55
CA ILE A 359 -17.13 -8.53 6.58
C ILE A 359 -17.12 -7.85 5.21
N TYR A 360 -15.93 -7.52 4.71
CA TYR A 360 -15.74 -6.79 3.45
C TYR A 360 -15.99 -7.68 2.21
N LEU A 361 -16.79 -7.20 1.26
CA LEU A 361 -17.00 -7.87 -0.03
C LEU A 361 -16.20 -7.23 -1.17
N GLY A 362 -16.13 -5.89 -1.23
CA GLY A 362 -15.50 -5.18 -2.33
C GLY A 362 -15.82 -3.70 -2.33
N ARG A 363 -15.31 -2.96 -3.31
CA ARG A 363 -15.58 -1.52 -3.52
C ARG A 363 -16.18 -1.35 -4.90
N PHE A 364 -17.34 -0.70 -4.98
CA PHE A 364 -18.13 -0.59 -6.21
C PHE A 364 -18.66 0.82 -6.41
N LYS A 365 -18.84 1.24 -7.66
CA LYS A 365 -19.49 2.51 -7.98
C LYS A 365 -21.02 2.38 -7.96
N PHE A 366 -21.67 3.30 -7.26
CA PHE A 366 -23.12 3.45 -7.19
C PHE A 366 -23.54 4.86 -7.64
N HIS A 367 -24.70 4.97 -8.29
CA HIS A 367 -25.34 6.25 -8.55
C HIS A 367 -25.92 6.84 -7.26
N GLN A 368 -26.06 8.16 -7.23
CA GLN A 368 -26.82 8.84 -6.19
C GLN A 368 -28.28 8.37 -6.16
N GLY A 369 -28.87 8.30 -4.97
CA GLY A 369 -30.26 7.91 -4.76
C GLY A 369 -30.43 6.40 -4.51
N MET A 370 -31.68 5.94 -4.55
CA MET A 370 -32.02 4.51 -4.56
C MET A 370 -32.08 3.97 -5.98
N ASN A 371 -31.44 2.83 -6.24
CA ASN A 371 -31.47 2.20 -7.56
C ASN A 371 -31.57 0.67 -7.45
N GLU A 372 -32.76 0.10 -7.61
CA GLU A 372 -32.95 -1.35 -7.40
C GLU A 372 -32.22 -2.24 -8.42
N GLN A 373 -31.94 -1.72 -9.62
CA GLN A 373 -31.28 -2.47 -10.69
C GLN A 373 -29.77 -2.51 -10.51
N THR A 374 -29.17 -1.38 -10.11
CA THR A 374 -27.71 -1.13 -10.11
C THR A 374 -27.18 -0.66 -8.75
N GLY A 375 -27.95 -0.80 -7.67
CA GLY A 375 -27.55 -0.44 -6.32
C GLY A 375 -28.30 -1.23 -5.25
N LYS A 376 -27.90 -2.48 -5.05
CA LYS A 376 -28.39 -3.33 -3.95
C LYS A 376 -27.46 -4.50 -3.63
N VAL A 377 -27.64 -5.09 -2.45
CA VAL A 377 -27.07 -6.40 -2.10
C VAL A 377 -28.20 -7.40 -1.92
N VAL A 378 -28.02 -8.62 -2.43
CA VAL A 378 -29.01 -9.71 -2.31
C VAL A 378 -28.35 -10.94 -1.71
N LEU A 379 -28.91 -11.48 -0.62
CA LEU A 379 -28.58 -12.80 -0.08
C LEU A 379 -29.66 -13.79 -0.49
N THR A 380 -29.27 -14.91 -1.09
CA THR A 380 -30.21 -15.93 -1.60
C THR A 380 -30.07 -17.25 -0.82
N SER A 381 -31.18 -17.98 -0.68
CA SER A 381 -31.22 -19.33 -0.10
C SER A 381 -30.59 -20.41 -0.99
N GLN A 382 -30.19 -20.07 -2.22
CA GLN A 382 -29.70 -21.04 -3.20
C GLN A 382 -28.46 -21.78 -2.70
N SER A 383 -28.56 -23.11 -2.59
CA SER A 383 -27.44 -23.98 -2.27
C SER A 383 -27.63 -25.38 -2.83
N LYS A 384 -26.51 -26.05 -3.14
CA LYS A 384 -26.51 -27.48 -3.49
C LYS A 384 -26.97 -28.37 -2.32
N LYS A 385 -26.82 -27.90 -1.08
CA LYS A 385 -27.22 -28.61 0.15
C LYS A 385 -28.48 -27.94 0.72
N ARG A 386 -29.60 -28.66 0.73
CA ARG A 386 -30.89 -28.17 1.24
C ARG A 386 -30.91 -28.18 2.78
N GLY A 387 -31.60 -27.20 3.36
CA GLY A 387 -31.94 -27.18 4.79
C GLY A 387 -30.80 -26.76 5.71
N GLN A 388 -29.66 -26.30 5.18
CA GLN A 388 -28.62 -25.65 5.99
C GLN A 388 -29.13 -24.30 6.49
N LYS A 389 -28.61 -23.85 7.62
CA LYS A 389 -28.93 -22.53 8.15
C LYS A 389 -28.17 -21.44 7.39
N ILE A 390 -28.85 -20.32 7.18
CA ILE A 390 -28.29 -19.10 6.64
C ILE A 390 -28.82 -17.94 7.49
N THR A 391 -27.97 -16.96 7.77
CA THR A 391 -28.31 -15.82 8.61
C THR A 391 -28.12 -14.51 7.85
N ALA A 392 -28.95 -13.52 8.15
CA ALA A 392 -28.92 -12.18 7.55
C ALA A 392 -29.13 -11.12 8.62
N ASP A 393 -28.39 -10.03 8.53
CA ASP A 393 -28.39 -8.92 9.50
C ASP A 393 -28.33 -7.60 8.69
N ALA A 394 -27.25 -6.83 8.81
CA ALA A 394 -27.08 -5.55 8.13
C ALA A 394 -26.09 -5.57 6.96
N VAL A 395 -26.24 -4.59 6.05
CA VAL A 395 -25.26 -4.26 4.99
C VAL A 395 -24.85 -2.80 5.12
N ARG A 396 -23.53 -2.55 5.08
CA ARG A 396 -22.92 -1.22 5.17
C ARG A 396 -22.27 -0.84 3.85
N PHE A 397 -22.62 0.33 3.33
CA PHE A 397 -22.05 0.97 2.16
C PHE A 397 -21.30 2.22 2.61
N GLY A 398 -19.98 2.25 2.47
CA GLY A 398 -19.16 3.38 2.95
C GLY A 398 -18.27 3.07 4.15
N GLY A 399 -17.25 3.90 4.34
CA GLY A 399 -16.32 3.81 5.47
C GLY A 399 -16.73 4.69 6.65
N GLY A 400 -17.42 5.80 6.38
CA GLY A 400 -18.00 6.69 7.39
C GLY A 400 -17.01 7.58 8.12
N MET A 401 -17.56 8.44 8.99
CA MET A 401 -16.81 9.28 9.91
C MET A 401 -16.68 8.60 11.28
N GLY A 402 -15.68 9.03 12.06
CA GLY A 402 -15.51 8.64 13.45
C GLY A 402 -16.72 9.01 14.30
N ASN A 403 -17.27 8.02 15.01
CA ASN A 403 -18.49 8.16 15.80
C ASN A 403 -18.33 7.65 17.24
N ILE A 404 -17.08 7.50 17.72
CA ILE A 404 -16.81 7.14 19.10
C ILE A 404 -16.57 8.42 19.92
N SER A 405 -17.31 8.57 21.01
CA SER A 405 -17.23 9.72 21.90
C SER A 405 -16.19 9.53 23.02
N ARG A 406 -15.35 10.54 23.22
CA ARG A 406 -14.43 10.69 24.35
C ARG A 406 -14.64 12.09 24.93
N ASN A 407 -14.97 12.15 26.22
CA ASN A 407 -15.34 13.39 26.93
C ASN A 407 -16.36 14.27 26.16
N GLY A 408 -17.32 13.64 25.49
CA GLY A 408 -18.35 14.36 24.71
C GLY A 408 -17.93 14.78 23.30
N MET A 409 -16.71 14.48 22.88
CA MET A 409 -16.16 14.81 21.55
C MET A 409 -15.92 13.57 20.71
N VAL A 410 -16.18 13.67 19.40
CA VAL A 410 -15.71 12.72 18.39
C VAL A 410 -14.46 13.25 17.69
N SER A 411 -13.73 12.39 16.99
CA SER A 411 -12.48 12.75 16.31
C SER A 411 -12.63 13.79 15.21
N GLN A 412 -13.81 13.91 14.61
CA GLN A 412 -14.09 14.69 13.39
C GLN A 412 -13.25 14.24 12.17
N LYS A 413 -12.63 13.05 12.23
CA LYS A 413 -11.86 12.46 11.14
C LYS A 413 -12.65 11.35 10.43
N PRO A 414 -12.35 11.09 9.14
CA PRO A 414 -12.78 9.85 8.50
C PRO A 414 -12.33 8.63 9.29
N ARG A 415 -13.17 7.60 9.39
CA ARG A 415 -12.91 6.44 10.26
C ARG A 415 -11.62 5.69 9.93
N TYR A 416 -11.17 5.71 8.67
CA TYR A 416 -9.92 5.06 8.25
C TYR A 416 -8.66 5.67 8.91
N GLN A 417 -8.75 6.93 9.36
CA GLN A 417 -7.67 7.63 10.04
C GLN A 417 -7.64 7.36 11.55
N GLU A 418 -8.73 6.90 12.14
CA GLU A 418 -8.81 6.62 13.58
C GLU A 418 -7.96 5.41 13.99
N ALA A 419 -7.53 5.42 15.25
CA ALA A 419 -6.85 4.31 15.89
C ALA A 419 -7.69 3.02 15.89
N ALA A 420 -7.02 1.86 15.91
CA ALA A 420 -7.66 0.55 15.82
C ALA A 420 -8.72 0.34 16.90
N ARG A 421 -8.46 0.79 18.13
CA ARG A 421 -9.40 0.60 19.24
C ARG A 421 -10.80 1.20 18.99
N TYR A 422 -10.91 2.31 18.26
CA TYR A 422 -12.20 2.96 17.98
C TYR A 422 -12.96 2.17 16.91
N TYR A 423 -12.26 1.73 15.87
CA TYR A 423 -12.85 0.86 14.86
C TYR A 423 -13.29 -0.48 15.47
N LEU A 424 -12.50 -1.10 16.34
CA LEU A 424 -12.85 -2.34 17.01
C LEU A 424 -14.07 -2.18 17.93
N GLN A 425 -14.20 -1.04 18.61
CA GLN A 425 -15.41 -0.68 19.37
C GLN A 425 -16.63 -0.57 18.45
N TYR A 426 -16.50 0.16 17.33
CA TYR A 426 -17.57 0.31 16.34
C TYR A 426 -17.94 -1.02 15.65
N ALA A 427 -16.96 -1.88 15.40
CA ALA A 427 -17.12 -3.17 14.73
C ALA A 427 -17.63 -4.29 15.67
N GLY A 428 -18.04 -3.93 16.90
CA GLY A 428 -18.66 -4.83 17.86
C GLY A 428 -17.73 -5.86 18.51
N ILE A 429 -16.42 -5.64 18.42
CA ILE A 429 -15.44 -6.53 19.03
C ILE A 429 -15.53 -6.41 20.57
N PRO A 430 -15.39 -7.50 21.36
CA PRO A 430 -15.56 -7.43 22.81
C PRO A 430 -14.56 -6.51 23.53
N ASP A 431 -15.05 -5.73 24.49
CA ASP A 431 -14.36 -4.59 25.08
C ASP A 431 -13.07 -4.94 25.86
N THR A 432 -13.20 -5.38 27.10
CA THR A 432 -12.11 -5.65 28.04
C THR A 432 -11.30 -6.88 27.67
N LEU A 433 -11.80 -7.65 26.70
CA LEU A 433 -11.14 -8.80 26.11
C LEU A 433 -10.15 -8.40 25.01
N VAL A 434 -10.46 -7.37 24.21
CA VAL A 434 -9.69 -7.03 23.00
C VAL A 434 -9.19 -5.59 22.98
N TRP A 435 -10.06 -4.58 23.07
CA TRP A 435 -9.68 -3.19 22.77
C TRP A 435 -9.65 -2.22 23.96
N LYS A 436 -10.13 -2.64 25.14
CA LYS A 436 -10.08 -1.87 26.39
C LYS A 436 -9.21 -2.58 27.43
N LEU A 437 -7.89 -2.61 27.18
CA LEU A 437 -6.93 -3.45 27.91
C LEU A 437 -6.27 -2.74 29.11
N SER A 438 -6.31 -1.41 29.15
CA SER A 438 -5.68 -0.54 30.15
C SER A 438 -6.28 -0.60 31.57
N ASN A 439 -7.17 -1.56 31.87
CA ASN A 439 -7.75 -1.86 33.19
C ASN A 439 -8.27 -0.61 33.95
N GLY A 440 -9.00 0.27 33.26
CA GLY A 440 -9.63 1.45 33.87
C GLY A 440 -8.75 2.70 33.95
N LYS A 441 -7.53 2.65 33.42
CA LYS A 441 -6.66 3.84 33.28
C LYS A 441 -7.07 4.76 32.13
N ASN A 442 -8.01 4.33 31.27
CA ASN A 442 -8.48 5.05 30.08
C ASN A 442 -7.33 5.54 29.19
N ASP A 443 -6.36 4.65 28.93
CA ASP A 443 -5.19 4.96 28.10
C ASP A 443 -5.46 4.52 26.65
N ASP A 444 -6.00 5.45 25.86
CA ASP A 444 -6.41 5.20 24.48
C ASP A 444 -5.23 4.92 23.54
N TYR A 445 -4.08 5.56 23.79
CA TYR A 445 -2.85 5.29 23.06
C TYR A 445 -2.35 3.86 23.29
N THR A 446 -2.23 3.44 24.56
CA THR A 446 -1.78 2.08 24.88
C THR A 446 -2.75 1.02 24.37
N ASP A 447 -4.05 1.29 24.49
CA ASP A 447 -5.09 0.37 24.04
C ASP A 447 -5.10 0.19 22.51
N ASP A 448 -4.76 1.22 21.73
CA ASP A 448 -4.66 1.14 20.27
C ASP A 448 -3.71 0.03 19.81
N TYR A 449 -2.41 0.13 20.12
CA TYR A 449 -1.43 -0.84 19.63
C TYR A 449 -1.52 -2.20 20.33
N GLN A 450 -2.04 -2.25 21.56
CA GLN A 450 -2.23 -3.53 22.26
C GLN A 450 -3.41 -4.34 21.71
N SER A 451 -4.46 -3.66 21.27
CA SER A 451 -5.70 -4.31 20.81
C SER A 451 -5.51 -5.20 19.59
N ARG A 452 -4.61 -4.84 18.68
CA ARG A 452 -4.41 -5.51 17.38
C ARG A 452 -4.01 -6.98 17.55
N GLY A 453 -3.10 -7.27 18.49
CA GLY A 453 -2.70 -8.65 18.76
C GLY A 453 -3.79 -9.48 19.45
N GLU A 454 -4.56 -8.88 20.37
CA GLU A 454 -5.71 -9.57 20.97
C GLU A 454 -6.86 -9.76 19.99
N TRP A 455 -7.01 -8.84 19.03
CA TRP A 455 -7.98 -8.97 17.95
C TRP A 455 -7.64 -10.15 17.04
N VAL A 456 -6.37 -10.32 16.64
CA VAL A 456 -5.92 -11.54 15.92
C VAL A 456 -6.29 -12.81 16.68
N ASN A 457 -6.09 -12.81 18.00
CA ASN A 457 -6.44 -13.94 18.86
C ASN A 457 -7.96 -14.18 18.90
N TYR A 458 -8.76 -13.11 18.94
CA TYR A 458 -10.22 -13.18 18.89
C TYR A 458 -10.74 -13.69 17.55
N LEU A 459 -10.15 -13.27 16.42
CA LEU A 459 -10.49 -13.78 15.10
C LEU A 459 -10.36 -15.30 15.03
N MET A 460 -9.25 -15.84 15.56
CA MET A 460 -9.01 -17.29 15.54
C MET A 460 -9.87 -18.06 16.54
N GLY A 461 -10.00 -17.56 17.77
CA GLY A 461 -10.63 -18.29 18.86
C GLY A 461 -9.81 -19.47 19.40
N ALA A 462 -10.46 -20.35 20.15
CA ALA A 462 -9.81 -21.43 20.90
C ALA A 462 -9.02 -22.40 19.99
N PRO A 463 -7.83 -22.87 20.41
CA PRO A 463 -7.13 -22.57 21.68
C PRO A 463 -6.28 -21.29 21.63
N SER A 464 -6.36 -20.52 20.55
CA SER A 464 -5.58 -19.30 20.29
C SER A 464 -6.30 -18.02 20.70
N GLY A 465 -7.33 -18.11 21.54
CA GLY A 465 -8.16 -16.98 21.97
C GLY A 465 -7.37 -15.90 22.75
N PRO A 466 -7.99 -14.73 22.99
CA PRO A 466 -7.32 -13.60 23.65
C PRO A 466 -6.76 -13.97 25.03
N LYS A 467 -5.73 -13.24 25.49
CA LYS A 467 -4.96 -13.60 26.70
C LYS A 467 -5.83 -13.80 27.94
N LYS A 468 -6.88 -12.99 28.12
CA LYS A 468 -7.83 -13.09 29.25
C LYS A 468 -8.81 -14.27 29.13
N ALA A 469 -9.01 -14.83 27.93
CA ALA A 469 -9.90 -15.97 27.69
C ALA A 469 -9.39 -16.85 26.53
N LYS A 470 -8.33 -17.63 26.78
CA LYS A 470 -7.67 -18.46 25.75
C LYS A 470 -8.59 -19.48 25.06
N ASN A 471 -9.60 -19.96 25.78
CA ASN A 471 -10.58 -20.92 25.28
C ASN A 471 -11.85 -20.24 24.74
N HIS A 472 -11.85 -18.92 24.55
CA HIS A 472 -12.96 -18.22 23.93
C HIS A 472 -13.16 -18.73 22.48
N PRO A 473 -14.39 -19.03 22.04
CA PRO A 473 -14.64 -19.61 20.72
C PRO A 473 -14.20 -18.70 19.56
N GLY A 474 -14.21 -17.39 19.78
CA GLY A 474 -13.75 -16.39 18.81
C GLY A 474 -14.63 -16.35 17.55
N LEU A 475 -14.06 -15.92 16.43
CA LEU A 475 -14.74 -15.90 15.13
C LEU A 475 -14.35 -17.05 14.21
N GLY A 476 -13.47 -17.97 14.65
CA GLY A 476 -13.08 -19.16 13.89
C GLY A 476 -12.30 -18.91 12.58
N ILE A 477 -11.75 -17.72 12.37
CA ILE A 477 -10.99 -17.36 11.16
C ILE A 477 -9.53 -17.85 11.30
N PRO A 478 -9.03 -18.72 10.42
CA PRO A 478 -7.73 -19.39 10.59
C PRO A 478 -6.55 -18.50 10.14
N ILE A 479 -6.24 -17.46 10.91
CA ILE A 479 -5.12 -16.55 10.63
C ILE A 479 -3.79 -17.32 10.58
N GLU A 480 -3.03 -17.17 9.49
CA GLU A 480 -1.75 -17.86 9.31
C GLU A 480 -0.56 -17.07 9.88
N LEU A 481 -0.58 -15.74 9.73
CA LEU A 481 0.41 -14.82 10.27
C LEU A 481 -0.16 -13.42 10.46
N SER A 482 0.59 -12.59 11.16
CA SER A 482 0.32 -11.15 11.23
C SER A 482 1.55 -10.28 10.99
N LEU A 483 1.35 -9.07 10.47
CA LEU A 483 2.42 -8.09 10.30
C LEU A 483 1.92 -6.67 10.60
N ALA A 484 2.71 -5.96 11.38
CA ALA A 484 2.57 -4.53 11.66
C ALA A 484 3.58 -3.75 10.80
N LEU A 485 3.11 -2.78 10.02
CA LEU A 485 3.97 -1.91 9.20
C LEU A 485 4.07 -0.52 9.82
N HIS A 486 5.29 -0.15 10.20
CA HIS A 486 5.66 1.11 10.86
C HIS A 486 6.81 1.81 10.12
N THR A 487 7.13 3.03 10.58
CA THR A 487 8.37 3.73 10.24
C THR A 487 8.99 4.29 11.53
N ASP A 488 10.31 4.26 11.64
CA ASP A 488 10.99 4.55 12.91
C ASP A 488 11.29 6.05 13.10
N ALA A 489 11.64 6.42 14.32
CA ALA A 489 12.20 7.72 14.64
C ALA A 489 13.74 7.68 14.60
N GLY A 490 14.36 8.63 13.91
CA GLY A 490 15.81 8.70 13.76
C GLY A 490 16.24 9.70 12.70
N VAL A 491 17.35 10.39 12.93
CA VAL A 491 17.92 11.37 12.00
C VAL A 491 19.36 10.97 11.70
N ALA A 492 19.76 11.03 10.44
CA ALA A 492 21.14 10.95 10.03
C ALA A 492 21.72 12.36 9.88
N HIS A 493 22.96 12.57 10.33
CA HIS A 493 23.67 13.86 10.15
C HIS A 493 24.18 14.08 8.72
N ASN A 494 23.95 13.11 7.82
CA ASN A 494 24.31 13.15 6.41
C ASN A 494 23.12 12.63 5.58
N ASP A 495 23.21 12.72 4.26
CA ASP A 495 22.15 12.26 3.34
C ASP A 495 22.10 10.72 3.17
N SER A 496 22.33 10.00 4.27
CA SER A 496 22.24 8.54 4.31
C SER A 496 20.86 8.07 4.76
N VAL A 497 20.50 6.88 4.31
CA VAL A 497 19.26 6.19 4.67
C VAL A 497 19.45 5.48 6.02
N ILE A 498 18.54 5.71 6.97
CA ILE A 498 18.50 4.98 8.24
C ILE A 498 18.15 3.51 8.00
N GLY A 499 17.16 3.26 7.13
CA GLY A 499 16.82 1.95 6.60
C GLY A 499 15.99 1.06 7.53
N SER A 500 15.92 -0.22 7.20
CA SER A 500 14.83 -1.10 7.65
C SER A 500 15.20 -1.96 8.85
N LEU A 501 14.36 -1.96 9.88
CA LEU A 501 14.49 -2.72 11.13
C LEU A 501 13.32 -3.71 11.29
N GLY A 502 13.63 -4.97 11.55
CA GLY A 502 12.62 -5.99 11.87
C GLY A 502 12.53 -6.24 13.37
N ILE A 503 11.33 -6.45 13.89
CA ILE A 503 11.08 -6.73 15.31
C ILE A 503 10.20 -7.98 15.44
N TYR A 504 10.62 -8.89 16.31
CA TYR A 504 9.89 -10.11 16.67
C TYR A 504 10.03 -10.36 18.18
N SER A 505 9.30 -11.34 18.72
CA SER A 505 9.46 -11.76 20.11
C SER A 505 9.40 -13.27 20.27
N THR A 506 10.42 -13.87 20.91
CA THR A 506 10.46 -15.32 21.17
C THR A 506 10.29 -15.71 22.63
N LYS A 507 10.32 -14.73 23.55
CA LYS A 507 10.51 -14.99 24.98
C LYS A 507 9.33 -14.62 25.87
N VAL A 508 8.37 -13.85 25.36
CA VAL A 508 7.23 -13.39 26.16
C VAL A 508 6.18 -14.49 26.25
N ASP A 509 5.67 -14.73 27.46
CA ASP A 509 4.66 -15.71 27.86
C ASP A 509 5.02 -17.20 27.63
N SER A 510 5.53 -17.57 26.45
CA SER A 510 5.88 -18.94 26.04
C SER A 510 6.85 -18.91 24.86
N THR A 511 7.67 -19.96 24.69
CA THR A 511 8.56 -20.16 23.53
C THR A 511 7.84 -20.75 22.30
N SER A 512 6.57 -21.12 22.44
CA SER A 512 5.72 -21.66 21.38
C SER A 512 4.33 -21.05 21.40
N TYR A 513 3.71 -20.97 20.22
CA TYR A 513 2.31 -20.64 20.01
C TYR A 513 1.37 -21.73 20.53
N PRO A 514 0.07 -21.43 20.75
CA PRO A 514 -0.92 -22.41 21.21
C PRO A 514 -1.04 -23.65 20.30
N ASN A 515 -0.79 -23.49 19.00
CA ASN A 515 -0.75 -24.60 18.02
C ASN A 515 0.57 -25.40 18.02
N GLY A 516 1.47 -25.13 18.95
CA GLY A 516 2.74 -25.84 19.13
C GLY A 516 3.90 -25.37 18.26
N ILE A 517 3.68 -24.44 17.32
CA ILE A 517 4.76 -23.85 16.52
C ILE A 517 5.67 -23.02 17.44
N SER A 518 6.98 -23.18 17.33
CA SER A 518 7.95 -22.36 18.05
C SER A 518 7.88 -20.91 17.61
N LYS A 519 7.98 -19.96 18.55
CA LYS A 519 8.07 -18.52 18.24
C LYS A 519 9.31 -18.14 17.42
N MET A 520 10.29 -19.04 17.27
CA MET A 520 11.38 -18.86 16.29
C MET A 520 10.86 -18.75 14.84
N ALA A 521 9.64 -19.22 14.55
CA ALA A 521 8.99 -19.00 13.26
C ALA A 521 8.79 -17.51 12.95
N SER A 522 8.59 -16.65 13.95
CA SER A 522 8.51 -15.18 13.77
C SER A 522 9.84 -14.55 13.41
N ARG A 523 10.93 -15.08 13.96
CA ARG A 523 12.27 -14.69 13.53
C ARG A 523 12.51 -15.09 12.08
N ASP A 524 12.13 -16.32 11.70
CA ASP A 524 12.26 -16.81 10.33
C ASP A 524 11.47 -15.91 9.36
N LEU A 525 10.21 -15.58 9.69
CA LEU A 525 9.36 -14.62 8.96
C LEU A 525 10.06 -13.25 8.81
N THR A 526 10.58 -12.72 9.91
CA THR A 526 11.28 -11.42 9.95
C THR A 526 12.50 -11.42 9.03
N ASP A 527 13.32 -12.47 9.07
CA ASP A 527 14.53 -12.57 8.22
C ASP A 527 14.17 -12.67 6.74
N LEU A 528 13.16 -13.46 6.40
CA LEU A 528 12.68 -13.63 5.02
C LEU A 528 12.18 -12.30 4.44
N ILE A 529 11.32 -11.59 5.17
CA ILE A 529 10.76 -10.31 4.73
C ILE A 529 11.84 -9.23 4.64
N GLN A 530 12.65 -9.05 5.68
CA GLN A 530 13.68 -8.02 5.69
C GLN A 530 14.78 -8.30 4.63
N THR A 531 15.14 -9.57 4.41
CA THR A 531 16.08 -9.94 3.34
C THR A 531 15.54 -9.61 1.96
N GLN A 532 14.27 -9.96 1.70
CA GLN A 532 13.66 -9.65 0.41
C GLN A 532 13.58 -8.14 0.17
N LEU A 533 13.07 -7.41 1.17
CA LEU A 533 12.95 -5.95 1.14
C LEU A 533 14.28 -5.26 0.85
N VAL A 534 15.30 -5.51 1.67
CA VAL A 534 16.59 -4.85 1.52
C VAL A 534 17.25 -5.19 0.19
N ASN A 535 17.17 -6.45 -0.27
CA ASN A 535 17.79 -6.83 -1.54
C ASN A 535 17.15 -6.12 -2.73
N ASP A 536 15.82 -5.99 -2.75
CA ASP A 536 15.12 -5.30 -3.83
C ASP A 536 15.41 -3.79 -3.80
N LEU A 537 15.38 -3.17 -2.60
CA LEU A 537 15.66 -1.74 -2.46
C LEU A 537 17.11 -1.40 -2.84
N ARG A 538 18.07 -2.29 -2.55
CA ARG A 538 19.46 -2.12 -2.97
C ARG A 538 19.66 -2.20 -4.48
N GLN A 539 18.87 -3.03 -5.15
CA GLN A 539 18.96 -3.19 -6.60
C GLN A 539 18.27 -2.06 -7.36
N LYS A 540 17.17 -1.52 -6.82
CA LYS A 540 16.36 -0.51 -7.51
C LYS A 540 16.65 0.93 -7.14
N TYR A 541 17.07 1.21 -5.91
CA TYR A 541 17.07 2.58 -5.37
C TYR A 541 18.42 3.00 -4.80
N ASP A 542 18.85 2.37 -3.71
CA ASP A 542 20.09 2.75 -3.03
C ASP A 542 20.89 1.50 -2.70
N THR A 543 21.98 1.26 -3.43
CA THR A 543 22.88 0.11 -3.18
C THR A 543 23.40 0.05 -1.74
N SER A 544 23.39 1.17 -1.03
CA SER A 544 23.76 1.29 0.37
C SER A 544 22.58 1.19 1.35
N TRP A 545 21.35 0.87 0.89
CA TRP A 545 20.16 0.78 1.73
C TRP A 545 20.45 -0.04 2.99
N THR A 546 20.30 0.62 4.14
CA THR A 546 20.77 0.09 5.41
C THR A 546 19.88 -1.05 5.87
N ARG A 547 20.48 -2.23 6.06
CA ARG A 547 19.82 -3.32 6.81
C ARG A 547 20.12 -3.15 8.28
N ARG A 548 19.11 -2.79 9.08
CA ARG A 548 19.23 -2.75 10.53
C ARG A 548 18.96 -4.14 11.12
N GLY A 549 19.05 -4.25 12.45
CA GLY A 549 18.97 -5.55 13.12
C GLY A 549 17.60 -6.21 13.01
N MET A 550 17.51 -7.47 13.43
CA MET A 550 16.24 -8.12 13.76
C MET A 550 16.12 -8.22 15.28
N TRP A 551 15.36 -7.33 15.89
CA TRP A 551 15.25 -7.23 17.35
C TRP A 551 14.30 -8.28 17.94
N ASP A 552 14.78 -9.07 18.89
CA ASP A 552 13.93 -9.88 19.78
C ASP A 552 13.50 -9.02 20.99
N LYS A 553 12.34 -8.37 20.88
CA LYS A 553 11.84 -7.38 21.86
C LYS A 553 10.34 -7.54 22.13
N PRO A 554 9.89 -7.22 23.36
CA PRO A 554 8.50 -7.41 23.78
C PRO A 554 7.58 -6.26 23.31
N TYR A 555 7.65 -5.89 22.02
CA TYR A 555 6.70 -4.94 21.42
C TYR A 555 5.37 -5.65 21.28
N SER A 556 4.28 -5.00 21.70
CA SER A 556 2.96 -5.64 21.82
C SER A 556 2.54 -6.37 20.54
N GLU A 557 2.71 -5.71 19.41
CA GLU A 557 2.36 -6.23 18.08
C GLU A 557 3.27 -7.38 17.62
N ALA A 558 4.46 -7.50 18.23
CA ALA A 558 5.43 -8.54 17.96
C ALA A 558 5.37 -9.73 18.95
N PHE A 559 4.49 -9.71 19.96
CA PHE A 559 4.38 -10.83 20.92
C PHE A 559 2.96 -11.27 21.26
N ARG A 560 1.96 -10.39 21.20
CA ARG A 560 0.56 -10.70 21.56
C ARG A 560 -0.15 -11.61 20.57
N PRO A 561 0.04 -11.51 19.24
CA PRO A 561 -0.60 -12.43 18.31
C PRO A 561 -0.17 -13.87 18.58
N ASN A 562 -1.13 -14.79 18.66
CA ASN A 562 -0.93 -16.22 18.84
C ASN A 562 -0.58 -16.97 17.54
N VAL A 563 -0.05 -16.24 16.56
CA VAL A 563 0.44 -16.72 15.26
C VAL A 563 1.84 -16.17 15.00
N PRO A 564 2.64 -16.75 14.09
CA PRO A 564 3.86 -16.13 13.59
C PRO A 564 3.61 -14.66 13.21
N ASN A 565 4.43 -13.75 13.71
CA ASN A 565 4.19 -12.32 13.59
C ASN A 565 5.48 -11.50 13.59
N MET A 566 5.42 -10.29 13.04
CA MET A 566 6.51 -9.32 13.09
C MET A 566 5.99 -7.89 13.05
N LEU A 567 6.81 -6.96 13.54
CA LEU A 567 6.70 -5.54 13.26
C LEU A 567 7.88 -5.12 12.37
N LEU A 568 7.56 -4.38 11.30
CA LEU A 568 8.54 -3.84 10.37
C LEU A 568 8.60 -2.33 10.50
N GLU A 569 9.75 -1.82 10.91
CA GLU A 569 10.11 -0.41 10.76
C GLU A 569 10.76 -0.25 9.38
N LEU A 570 10.01 0.25 8.39
CA LEU A 570 10.44 0.25 6.98
C LEU A 570 11.66 1.15 6.74
N PHE A 571 11.60 2.38 7.26
CA PHE A 571 12.60 3.43 7.18
C PHE A 571 12.36 4.44 8.31
N SER A 572 13.11 5.54 8.43
CA SER A 572 12.77 6.60 9.41
C SER A 572 11.94 7.76 8.87
N HIS A 573 10.80 8.08 9.50
CA HIS A 573 9.96 9.22 9.13
C HIS A 573 10.51 10.59 9.58
N GLN A 574 11.58 10.60 10.41
CA GLN A 574 12.27 11.83 10.82
C GLN A 574 13.49 12.15 9.95
N ASN A 575 13.93 11.22 9.10
CA ASN A 575 15.08 11.43 8.24
C ASN A 575 14.65 11.85 6.83
N PHE A 576 15.01 13.05 6.40
CA PHE A 576 14.56 13.59 5.12
C PHE A 576 14.87 12.67 3.92
N MET A 577 16.06 12.06 3.87
CA MET A 577 16.42 11.14 2.77
C MET A 577 15.53 9.88 2.75
N ASP A 578 15.18 9.30 3.90
CA ASP A 578 14.25 8.17 3.97
C ASP A 578 12.85 8.60 3.49
N VAL A 579 12.36 9.79 3.88
CA VAL A 579 11.04 10.30 3.47
C VAL A 579 10.99 10.67 1.99
N ARG A 580 12.10 11.15 1.39
CA ARG A 580 12.21 11.35 -0.07
C ARG A 580 11.93 10.08 -0.85
N PHE A 581 12.45 8.94 -0.41
CA PHE A 581 12.05 7.65 -0.98
C PHE A 581 10.61 7.30 -0.59
N GLY A 582 10.24 7.48 0.68
CA GLY A 582 8.93 7.10 1.20
C GLY A 582 7.72 7.78 0.53
N GLN A 583 7.93 8.99 0.01
CA GLN A 583 6.91 9.74 -0.72
C GLN A 583 6.80 9.36 -2.20
N ASP A 584 7.76 8.65 -2.78
CA ASP A 584 7.68 8.25 -4.18
C ASP A 584 6.67 7.10 -4.37
N PRO A 585 5.64 7.23 -5.23
CA PRO A 585 4.65 6.18 -5.45
C PRO A 585 5.23 4.86 -5.97
N GLN A 586 6.28 4.93 -6.79
CA GLN A 586 6.96 3.74 -7.34
C GLN A 586 7.77 3.02 -6.26
N PHE A 587 8.43 3.76 -5.37
CA PHE A 587 9.08 3.19 -4.18
C PHE A 587 8.06 2.48 -3.28
N ARG A 588 6.88 3.07 -3.04
CA ARG A 588 5.80 2.41 -2.30
C ARG A 588 5.37 1.10 -2.93
N PHE A 589 5.23 1.09 -4.26
CA PHE A 589 4.91 -0.12 -5.01
C PHE A 589 5.97 -1.20 -4.80
N ASP A 590 7.24 -0.86 -5.00
CA ASP A 590 8.35 -1.81 -4.96
C ASP A 590 8.65 -2.32 -3.55
N ALA A 591 8.62 -1.46 -2.53
CA ALA A 591 8.80 -1.86 -1.14
C ALA A 591 7.67 -2.81 -0.69
N SER A 592 6.42 -2.51 -1.03
CA SER A 592 5.27 -3.37 -0.75
C SER A 592 5.34 -4.69 -1.51
N ARG A 593 5.77 -4.68 -2.78
CA ARG A 593 6.00 -5.89 -3.57
C ARG A 593 7.09 -6.77 -2.94
N ALA A 594 8.16 -6.18 -2.42
CA ALA A 594 9.20 -6.90 -1.72
C ALA A 594 8.71 -7.54 -0.41
N ILE A 595 7.89 -6.82 0.36
CA ILE A 595 7.22 -7.36 1.56
C ILE A 595 6.29 -8.52 1.19
N TYR A 596 5.46 -8.37 0.16
CA TYR A 596 4.62 -9.45 -0.38
C TYR A 596 5.43 -10.68 -0.78
N LYS A 597 6.55 -10.52 -1.52
CA LYS A 597 7.44 -11.62 -1.88
C LYS A 597 8.02 -12.31 -0.63
N GLY A 598 8.39 -11.56 0.40
CA GLY A 598 8.86 -12.09 1.67
C GLY A 598 7.80 -12.91 2.42
N ILE A 599 6.57 -12.40 2.52
CA ILE A 599 5.41 -13.10 3.06
C ILE A 599 5.18 -14.41 2.29
N LEU A 600 5.17 -14.33 0.96
CA LEU A 600 4.92 -15.47 0.10
C LEU A 600 6.01 -16.54 0.21
N LYS A 601 7.30 -16.17 0.35
CA LYS A 601 8.40 -17.12 0.60
C LYS A 601 8.19 -17.86 1.91
N TYR A 602 7.79 -17.15 2.97
CA TYR A 602 7.48 -17.77 4.25
C TYR A 602 6.31 -18.74 4.14
N LEU A 603 5.17 -18.31 3.59
CA LEU A 603 3.97 -19.14 3.45
C LEU A 603 4.23 -20.36 2.55
N SER A 604 4.87 -20.17 1.39
CA SER A 604 5.23 -21.24 0.47
C SER A 604 6.05 -22.32 1.15
N PHE A 605 7.03 -21.91 1.97
CA PHE A 605 7.87 -22.84 2.70
C PHE A 605 7.13 -23.54 3.84
N GLN A 606 6.35 -22.81 4.63
CA GLN A 606 5.60 -23.36 5.77
C GLN A 606 4.52 -24.36 5.32
N ASN A 607 3.85 -24.05 4.21
CA ASN A 607 2.68 -24.80 3.74
C ASN A 607 2.99 -25.77 2.59
N GLY A 608 4.20 -25.72 2.02
CA GLY A 608 4.67 -26.66 1.02
C GLY A 608 4.08 -26.46 -0.38
N PHE A 609 3.61 -25.25 -0.73
CA PHE A 609 3.18 -24.91 -2.08
C PHE A 609 4.30 -24.19 -2.86
N LYS A 610 4.20 -24.15 -4.19
CA LYS A 610 5.23 -23.51 -5.05
C LYS A 610 5.20 -21.99 -4.90
N PHE A 611 6.35 -21.38 -4.66
CA PHE A 611 6.54 -19.93 -4.68
C PHE A 611 6.30 -19.41 -6.12
N ILE A 612 5.23 -18.64 -6.33
CA ILE A 612 4.87 -18.03 -7.61
C ILE A 612 4.34 -16.62 -7.33
N VAL A 613 5.05 -15.61 -7.79
CA VAL A 613 4.68 -14.20 -7.59
C VAL A 613 3.72 -13.75 -8.70
N GLN A 614 2.77 -12.87 -8.38
CA GLN A 614 1.90 -12.27 -9.40
C GLN A 614 2.70 -11.46 -10.44
N PRO A 615 2.27 -11.38 -11.72
CA PRO A 615 2.97 -10.61 -12.74
C PRO A 615 2.95 -9.09 -12.49
N LEU A 616 3.73 -8.35 -13.27
CA LEU A 616 3.66 -6.89 -13.35
C LEU A 616 2.52 -6.44 -14.29
N PRO A 617 2.01 -5.20 -14.16
CA PRO A 617 1.05 -4.62 -15.11
C PRO A 617 1.55 -4.70 -16.54
N VAL A 618 0.64 -4.82 -17.51
CA VAL A 618 0.99 -4.79 -18.93
C VAL A 618 1.39 -3.38 -19.35
N SER A 619 2.13 -3.26 -20.45
CA SER A 619 2.56 -1.99 -21.04
C SER A 619 2.12 -1.88 -22.50
N HIS A 620 2.34 -0.73 -23.14
CA HIS A 620 2.03 -0.50 -24.56
C HIS A 620 0.57 -0.82 -24.89
N PHE A 621 -0.35 -0.48 -23.98
CA PHE A 621 -1.75 -0.75 -24.21
C PHE A 621 -2.24 0.12 -25.37
N GLN A 622 -3.04 -0.46 -26.26
CA GLN A 622 -3.61 0.24 -27.41
C GLN A 622 -5.00 -0.28 -27.73
N VAL A 623 -5.87 0.64 -28.17
CA VAL A 623 -7.20 0.34 -28.68
C VAL A 623 -7.28 0.84 -30.12
N THR A 624 -7.71 -0.02 -31.04
CA THR A 624 -7.94 0.32 -32.45
C THR A 624 -9.39 0.04 -32.82
N LEU A 625 -10.13 1.03 -33.31
CA LEU A 625 -11.47 0.80 -33.84
C LEU A 625 -11.40 -0.08 -35.10
N ALA A 626 -12.29 -1.06 -35.19
CA ALA A 626 -12.40 -1.99 -36.29
C ALA A 626 -13.83 -1.97 -36.88
N PRO A 627 -14.04 -2.49 -38.11
CA PRO A 627 -15.36 -2.53 -38.75
C PRO A 627 -16.44 -3.21 -37.89
N PHE A 628 -17.71 -2.99 -38.25
CA PHE A 628 -18.88 -3.60 -37.58
C PHE A 628 -18.99 -3.26 -36.09
N ASN A 629 -18.73 -1.99 -35.75
CA ASN A 629 -18.74 -1.48 -34.37
C ASN A 629 -17.91 -2.35 -33.40
N SER A 630 -16.68 -2.67 -33.80
CA SER A 630 -15.76 -3.47 -32.98
C SER A 630 -14.49 -2.68 -32.63
N ALA A 631 -13.71 -3.17 -31.67
CA ALA A 631 -12.40 -2.63 -31.34
C ALA A 631 -11.42 -3.78 -31.07
N ILE A 632 -10.17 -3.59 -31.49
CA ILE A 632 -9.06 -4.51 -31.21
C ILE A 632 -8.22 -3.88 -30.09
N LEU A 633 -8.02 -4.62 -29.02
CA LEU A 633 -7.19 -4.26 -27.89
C LEU A 633 -5.91 -5.09 -27.96
N GLN A 634 -4.75 -4.46 -27.79
CA GLN A 634 -3.43 -5.13 -27.79
C GLN A 634 -2.53 -4.53 -26.72
N TRP A 635 -1.61 -5.32 -26.17
CA TRP A 635 -0.67 -4.89 -25.13
C TRP A 635 0.60 -5.75 -25.16
N LYS A 636 1.60 -5.39 -24.34
CA LYS A 636 2.81 -6.20 -24.11
C LYS A 636 2.89 -6.69 -22.66
N PRO A 637 3.28 -7.96 -22.42
CA PRO A 637 3.66 -8.40 -21.08
C PRO A 637 4.91 -7.66 -20.58
N VAL A 638 5.03 -7.49 -19.26
CA VAL A 638 6.19 -6.88 -18.61
C VAL A 638 6.96 -7.93 -17.81
N THR A 639 8.27 -8.00 -18.02
CA THR A 639 9.16 -8.90 -17.28
C THR A 639 9.57 -8.28 -15.95
N ASP A 640 9.39 -9.02 -14.85
CA ASP A 640 9.97 -8.66 -13.56
C ASP A 640 11.41 -9.18 -13.48
N THR A 641 12.39 -8.29 -13.62
CA THR A 641 13.81 -8.64 -13.56
C THR A 641 14.27 -9.11 -12.18
N LEU A 642 13.46 -8.88 -11.13
CA LEU A 642 13.76 -9.30 -9.75
C LEU A 642 13.04 -10.59 -9.35
N GLU A 643 12.20 -11.16 -10.22
CA GLU A 643 11.38 -12.32 -9.87
C GLU A 643 10.97 -13.15 -11.09
N GLU A 644 11.74 -14.20 -11.36
CA GLU A 644 11.54 -15.10 -12.51
C GLU A 644 10.19 -15.84 -12.49
N THR A 645 9.53 -15.97 -11.34
CA THR A 645 8.22 -16.64 -11.25
C THR A 645 7.05 -15.74 -11.64
N ALA A 646 7.26 -14.43 -11.80
CA ALA A 646 6.23 -13.43 -12.10
C ALA A 646 5.88 -13.33 -13.60
N VAL A 647 5.88 -14.45 -14.31
CA VAL A 647 5.58 -14.51 -15.75
C VAL A 647 4.06 -14.61 -15.97
N PRO A 648 3.45 -13.80 -16.86
CA PRO A 648 2.04 -13.94 -17.22
C PRO A 648 1.73 -15.29 -17.91
N GLU A 649 0.64 -15.93 -17.50
CA GLU A 649 0.03 -17.10 -18.16
C GLU A 649 -1.26 -16.75 -18.93
N GLY A 650 -1.76 -15.53 -18.76
CA GLY A 650 -2.92 -14.96 -19.45
C GLY A 650 -3.22 -13.56 -18.94
N TYR A 651 -4.38 -13.02 -19.32
CA TYR A 651 -4.78 -11.64 -19.01
C TYR A 651 -6.27 -11.56 -18.71
N ILE A 652 -6.68 -10.56 -17.94
CA ILE A 652 -8.08 -10.24 -17.69
C ILE A 652 -8.36 -8.85 -18.26
N VAL A 653 -9.32 -8.76 -19.17
CA VAL A 653 -9.74 -7.52 -19.81
C VAL A 653 -11.02 -7.02 -19.18
N TYR A 654 -10.95 -5.86 -18.54
CA TYR A 654 -12.08 -5.19 -17.91
C TYR A 654 -12.66 -4.14 -18.85
N GLN A 655 -13.99 -4.02 -18.84
CA GLN A 655 -14.71 -3.06 -19.67
C GLN A 655 -15.67 -2.23 -18.81
N ARG A 656 -15.66 -0.92 -19.02
CA ARG A 656 -16.66 0.04 -18.51
C ARG A 656 -17.40 0.67 -19.69
N MET A 657 -18.71 0.82 -19.56
CA MET A 657 -19.55 1.55 -20.51
C MET A 657 -19.96 2.90 -19.91
N ALA A 658 -19.87 3.96 -20.70
CA ALA A 658 -20.18 5.32 -20.29
C ALA A 658 -19.49 5.70 -18.95
N ASP A 659 -20.24 6.22 -17.99
CA ASP A 659 -19.79 6.60 -16.64
C ASP A 659 -20.05 5.52 -15.57
N GLY A 660 -20.35 4.28 -15.95
CA GLY A 660 -20.56 3.18 -15.00
C GLY A 660 -19.29 2.70 -14.29
N ASP A 661 -19.33 1.52 -13.69
CA ASP A 661 -18.13 0.83 -13.17
C ASP A 661 -17.58 -0.17 -14.19
N PHE A 662 -16.38 -0.68 -13.95
CA PHE A 662 -15.88 -1.83 -14.69
C PHE A 662 -16.70 -3.09 -14.38
N ASN A 663 -16.91 -3.93 -15.39
CA ASN A 663 -17.47 -5.27 -15.24
C ASN A 663 -16.50 -6.22 -14.50
N ASN A 664 -16.86 -7.49 -14.38
CA ASN A 664 -16.00 -8.49 -13.73
C ASN A 664 -14.77 -8.92 -14.54
N GLY A 665 -14.65 -8.45 -15.78
CA GLY A 665 -13.57 -8.81 -16.71
C GLY A 665 -13.83 -10.08 -17.53
N THR A 666 -12.98 -10.30 -18.52
CA THR A 666 -12.97 -11.50 -19.37
C THR A 666 -11.54 -12.01 -19.49
N PHE A 667 -11.33 -13.30 -19.23
CA PHE A 667 -10.00 -13.92 -19.35
C PHE A 667 -9.65 -14.23 -20.81
N VAL A 668 -8.42 -13.91 -21.18
CA VAL A 668 -7.84 -14.21 -22.49
C VAL A 668 -6.41 -14.76 -22.30
N LYS A 669 -5.97 -15.61 -23.23
CA LYS A 669 -4.61 -16.15 -23.21
C LYS A 669 -3.62 -15.23 -23.91
N GLU A 670 -4.01 -14.73 -25.07
CA GLU A 670 -3.15 -13.89 -25.91
C GLU A 670 -3.16 -12.45 -25.42
N PRO A 671 -2.09 -11.68 -25.66
CA PRO A 671 -2.02 -10.27 -25.31
C PRO A 671 -2.83 -9.39 -26.29
N MET A 672 -3.97 -9.89 -26.73
CA MET A 672 -4.90 -9.22 -27.62
C MET A 672 -6.32 -9.78 -27.50
N ILE A 673 -7.32 -8.94 -27.73
CA ILE A 673 -8.73 -9.34 -27.87
C ILE A 673 -9.45 -8.42 -28.84
N GLN A 674 -10.44 -8.95 -29.56
CA GLN A 674 -11.41 -8.13 -30.29
C GLN A 674 -12.71 -8.04 -29.49
N ILE A 675 -13.12 -6.82 -29.16
CA ILE A 675 -14.42 -6.49 -28.57
C ILE A 675 -15.40 -6.26 -29.71
N GLN A 676 -16.51 -6.99 -29.70
CA GLN A 676 -17.53 -6.95 -30.75
C GLN A 676 -18.80 -6.26 -30.24
N ASN A 677 -19.64 -5.80 -31.19
CA ASN A 677 -20.97 -5.26 -30.91
C ASN A 677 -20.96 -4.07 -29.92
N MET A 678 -19.98 -3.18 -30.05
CA MET A 678 -19.98 -1.93 -29.30
C MET A 678 -21.16 -1.06 -29.75
N GLU A 679 -21.85 -0.45 -28.81
CA GLU A 679 -22.95 0.46 -29.11
C GLU A 679 -22.43 1.80 -29.63
N PRO A 680 -22.81 2.24 -30.85
CA PRO A 680 -22.43 3.54 -31.37
C PRO A 680 -22.96 4.67 -30.47
N GLY A 681 -22.11 5.64 -30.15
CA GLY A 681 -22.44 6.74 -29.25
C GLY A 681 -22.29 6.39 -27.76
N VAL A 682 -21.82 5.19 -27.42
CA VAL A 682 -21.39 4.84 -26.06
C VAL A 682 -19.86 4.79 -26.02
N ILE A 683 -19.28 5.42 -25.01
CA ILE A 683 -17.84 5.34 -24.75
C ILE A 683 -17.57 4.04 -24.01
N TYR A 684 -16.63 3.25 -24.52
CA TYR A 684 -16.11 2.07 -23.84
C TYR A 684 -14.72 2.40 -23.33
N SER A 685 -14.48 2.11 -22.06
CA SER A 685 -13.15 2.21 -21.43
C SER A 685 -12.67 0.84 -21.02
N PHE A 686 -11.38 0.60 -21.16
CA PHE A 686 -10.76 -0.71 -20.95
C PHE A 686 -9.54 -0.59 -20.05
N LYS A 687 -9.30 -1.63 -19.25
CA LYS A 687 -8.01 -1.85 -18.57
C LYS A 687 -7.70 -3.34 -18.58
N VAL A 688 -6.42 -3.66 -18.52
CA VAL A 688 -5.94 -5.04 -18.60
C VAL A 688 -5.06 -5.35 -17.41
N THR A 689 -5.25 -6.53 -16.82
CA THR A 689 -4.33 -7.10 -15.83
C THR A 689 -3.68 -8.36 -16.39
N ALA A 690 -2.42 -8.58 -16.05
CA ALA A 690 -1.74 -9.84 -16.29
C ALA A 690 -2.07 -10.83 -15.17
N TRP A 691 -2.17 -12.11 -15.51
CA TRP A 691 -2.55 -13.17 -14.57
C TRP A 691 -1.59 -14.35 -14.66
N ASN A 692 -1.26 -14.93 -13.51
CA ASN A 692 -0.68 -16.27 -13.41
C ASN A 692 -1.23 -16.96 -12.15
N LYS A 693 -0.74 -18.16 -11.83
CA LYS A 693 -1.17 -18.90 -10.63
C LYS A 693 -0.89 -18.16 -9.32
N GLY A 694 0.12 -17.29 -9.31
CA GLY A 694 0.48 -16.42 -8.19
C GLY A 694 -0.56 -15.32 -7.92
N GLY A 695 -1.37 -14.95 -8.92
CA GLY A 695 -2.40 -13.92 -8.79
C GLY A 695 -2.50 -13.00 -9.99
N GLU A 696 -3.18 -11.88 -9.77
CA GLU A 696 -3.47 -10.84 -10.76
C GLU A 696 -2.60 -9.58 -10.53
N SER A 697 -2.07 -8.99 -11.59
CA SER A 697 -1.28 -7.75 -11.50
C SER A 697 -2.15 -6.54 -11.11
N PHE A 698 -1.49 -5.40 -10.85
CA PHE A 698 -2.17 -4.10 -10.92
C PHE A 698 -2.60 -3.84 -12.38
N PRO A 699 -3.63 -3.00 -12.61
CA PRO A 699 -4.12 -2.74 -13.96
C PRO A 699 -3.13 -1.91 -14.78
N SER A 700 -3.24 -2.00 -16.10
CA SER A 700 -2.74 -1.00 -17.04
C SER A 700 -3.39 0.37 -16.79
N GLU A 701 -2.93 1.38 -17.52
CA GLU A 701 -3.73 2.58 -17.77
C GLU A 701 -5.11 2.26 -18.37
N ILE A 702 -6.03 3.22 -18.31
CA ILE A 702 -7.37 3.08 -18.88
C ILE A 702 -7.42 3.80 -20.23
N LEU A 703 -7.68 3.02 -21.27
CA LEU A 703 -7.88 3.52 -22.63
C LEU A 703 -9.36 3.46 -23.02
N SER A 704 -9.82 4.51 -23.68
CA SER A 704 -11.21 4.68 -24.10
C SER A 704 -11.35 4.75 -25.62
N ALA A 705 -12.48 4.27 -26.14
CA ALA A 705 -12.83 4.37 -27.54
C ALA A 705 -14.34 4.50 -27.74
N CYS A 706 -14.75 5.11 -28.84
CA CYS A 706 -16.16 5.29 -29.20
C CYS A 706 -16.34 5.30 -30.72
N HIS A 707 -17.21 4.42 -31.21
CA HIS A 707 -17.82 4.58 -32.53
C HIS A 707 -18.87 5.67 -32.46
N THR A 708 -18.78 6.71 -33.28
CA THR A 708 -19.78 7.79 -33.33
C THR A 708 -20.56 7.72 -34.64
N SER A 709 -21.89 7.58 -34.55
CA SER A 709 -22.74 7.50 -35.74
C SER A 709 -22.64 8.76 -36.59
N GLY A 710 -22.36 8.59 -37.89
CA GLY A 710 -22.20 9.69 -38.84
C GLY A 710 -20.87 10.47 -38.72
N ALA A 711 -19.93 10.01 -37.89
CA ALA A 711 -18.60 10.60 -37.84
C ALA A 711 -17.87 10.41 -39.18
N THR A 712 -17.26 11.48 -39.68
CA THR A 712 -16.46 11.46 -40.92
C THR A 712 -15.02 11.05 -40.68
N ASP A 713 -14.54 11.22 -39.45
CA ASP A 713 -13.15 11.08 -39.05
C ASP A 713 -13.04 10.46 -37.65
N THR A 714 -11.93 9.76 -37.40
CA THR A 714 -11.58 9.19 -36.09
C THR A 714 -10.37 9.92 -35.52
N ILE A 715 -10.49 10.40 -34.28
CA ILE A 715 -9.39 11.07 -33.57
C ILE A 715 -8.62 10.04 -32.74
N LEU A 716 -7.29 10.07 -32.80
CA LEU A 716 -6.45 9.27 -31.91
C LEU A 716 -6.07 10.09 -30.68
N ILE A 717 -6.42 9.61 -29.50
CA ILE A 717 -5.91 10.15 -28.24
C ILE A 717 -4.66 9.37 -27.85
N ILE A 718 -3.54 10.06 -27.67
CA ILE A 718 -2.35 9.47 -27.07
C ILE A 718 -2.37 9.84 -25.58
N ASN A 719 -2.42 8.84 -24.71
CA ASN A 719 -2.18 9.02 -23.30
C ASN A 719 -0.68 9.01 -23.05
N GLY A 720 -0.09 10.17 -22.78
CA GLY A 720 1.26 10.26 -22.24
C GLY A 720 1.29 10.91 -20.88
N PHE A 721 0.20 10.85 -20.11
CA PHE A 721 0.24 11.20 -18.70
C PHE A 721 0.24 9.93 -17.85
N ASP A 722 1.43 9.42 -17.59
CA ASP A 722 1.68 8.27 -16.71
C ASP A 722 2.60 8.65 -15.53
N ARG A 723 3.06 9.90 -15.47
CA ARG A 723 3.89 10.44 -14.40
C ARG A 723 3.35 10.14 -13.00
N LEU A 724 4.25 9.60 -12.18
CA LEU A 724 4.13 9.46 -10.73
C LEU A 724 5.38 10.05 -10.08
N ALA A 725 5.21 11.00 -9.15
CA ALA A 725 6.31 11.81 -8.64
C ALA A 725 6.13 12.20 -7.18
N THR A 726 7.26 12.40 -6.48
CA THR A 726 7.29 13.11 -5.18
C THR A 726 7.09 14.61 -5.39
N PRO A 727 6.70 15.36 -4.34
CA PRO A 727 6.81 16.81 -4.38
C PRO A 727 8.25 17.27 -4.69
N GLY A 728 8.38 18.48 -5.21
CA GLY A 728 9.66 19.13 -5.46
C GLY A 728 10.45 19.28 -4.16
N VAL A 729 11.79 19.29 -4.23
CA VAL A 729 12.66 19.30 -3.05
C VAL A 729 13.64 20.47 -3.06
N ILE A 730 13.92 21.01 -1.88
CA ILE A 730 15.13 21.79 -1.59
C ILE A 730 16.02 20.95 -0.68
N ASP A 731 17.32 20.97 -0.95
CA ASP A 731 18.28 20.17 -0.21
C ASP A 731 19.67 20.82 -0.29
N ASP A 732 20.00 21.62 0.73
CA ASP A 732 21.31 22.25 0.92
C ASP A 732 21.81 22.10 2.37
N GLU A 733 22.97 22.68 2.68
CA GLU A 733 23.62 22.57 4.01
C GLU A 733 22.74 23.10 5.16
N LYS A 734 21.88 24.09 4.91
CA LYS A 734 21.06 24.78 5.92
C LYS A 734 19.57 24.44 5.80
N TYR A 735 19.08 24.25 4.58
CA TYR A 735 17.66 24.08 4.25
C TYR A 735 17.41 22.72 3.60
N ALA A 736 16.43 21.98 4.10
CA ALA A 736 15.96 20.77 3.44
C ALA A 736 14.46 20.55 3.61
N GLY A 737 13.80 20.08 2.57
CA GLY A 737 12.36 19.81 2.64
C GLY A 737 11.67 19.68 1.29
N PHE A 738 10.36 19.48 1.35
CA PHE A 738 9.48 19.44 0.19
C PHE A 738 8.86 20.82 -0.08
N MET A 739 8.88 21.27 -1.32
CA MET A 739 8.43 22.58 -1.78
C MET A 739 7.25 22.48 -2.76
N ASN A 740 6.01 22.49 -2.23
CA ASN A 740 4.79 22.50 -3.04
C ASN A 740 4.77 23.58 -4.13
N PRO A 741 5.25 24.83 -3.90
CA PRO A 741 5.19 25.85 -4.94
C PRO A 741 6.03 25.58 -6.19
N VAL A 742 6.89 24.55 -6.17
CA VAL A 742 7.73 24.11 -7.30
C VAL A 742 7.10 22.93 -8.05
N ASP A 743 6.57 21.96 -7.31
CA ASP A 743 5.92 20.74 -7.81
C ASP A 743 5.22 20.09 -6.62
N GLU A 744 3.91 19.81 -6.72
CA GLU A 744 3.18 19.13 -5.64
C GLU A 744 3.35 17.60 -5.69
N GLY A 745 3.97 17.09 -6.77
CA GLY A 745 4.09 15.67 -7.03
C GLY A 745 2.79 15.07 -7.56
N VAL A 746 2.89 13.86 -8.10
CA VAL A 746 1.75 13.16 -8.71
C VAL A 746 1.58 11.79 -8.08
N GLU A 747 0.48 11.59 -7.38
CA GLU A 747 0.18 10.32 -6.71
C GLU A 747 -0.41 9.26 -7.64
N TYR A 748 -0.20 7.99 -7.27
CA TYR A 748 -0.93 6.89 -7.90
C TYR A 748 -2.40 6.94 -7.45
N LEU A 749 -3.31 7.32 -8.35
CA LEU A 749 -4.74 7.56 -8.13
C LEU A 749 -5.07 8.73 -7.18
N MET A 750 -4.57 8.71 -5.95
CA MET A 750 -4.83 9.72 -4.92
C MET A 750 -3.88 9.63 -3.72
N SER A 751 -3.61 10.74 -3.02
CA SER A 751 -2.93 10.76 -1.72
C SER A 751 -3.89 10.45 -0.57
N LEU A 752 -3.43 9.65 0.40
CA LEU A 752 -4.11 9.40 1.68
C LEU A 752 -3.27 9.89 2.89
N GLN A 753 -2.06 10.37 2.64
CA GLN A 753 -1.04 10.56 3.67
C GLN A 753 -0.55 12.00 3.87
N THR A 754 -1.07 12.94 3.09
CA THR A 754 -0.63 14.34 3.13
C THR A 754 -1.26 15.06 4.31
N THR A 755 -0.44 15.63 5.20
CA THR A 755 -0.93 16.46 6.32
C THR A 755 -1.11 17.92 5.90
N GLY A 756 -0.14 18.47 5.17
CA GLY A 756 -0.10 19.87 4.75
C GLY A 756 1.29 20.30 4.32
N ALA A 757 1.43 21.53 3.84
CA ALA A 757 2.70 22.07 3.36
C ALA A 757 3.76 22.16 4.48
N GLN A 758 5.02 21.94 4.12
CA GLN A 758 6.14 22.14 5.03
C GLN A 758 6.39 23.63 5.23
N PHE A 759 6.59 24.06 6.48
CA PHE A 759 6.89 25.47 6.81
C PHE A 759 8.24 25.66 7.52
N GLU A 760 8.85 24.61 8.07
CA GLU A 760 10.18 24.69 8.69
C GLU A 760 11.19 23.87 7.87
N PHE A 761 12.11 24.56 7.21
CA PHE A 761 13.13 23.98 6.34
C PHE A 761 14.52 23.94 6.98
N HIS A 762 14.74 24.65 8.08
CA HIS A 762 16.06 24.75 8.72
C HIS A 762 16.45 23.42 9.38
N ARG A 763 17.56 22.83 8.93
CA ARG A 763 18.10 21.55 9.45
C ARG A 763 18.52 21.63 10.92
N ASP A 764 18.91 22.81 11.41
CA ASP A 764 19.38 23.05 12.77
C ASP A 764 18.26 23.40 13.77
N LYS A 765 17.00 23.43 13.31
CA LYS A 765 15.86 23.70 14.19
C LYS A 765 15.61 22.54 15.14
N ASN A 766 15.75 22.79 16.44
CA ASN A 766 15.55 21.80 17.48
C ASN A 766 14.10 21.32 17.56
N TRP A 767 13.95 20.01 17.81
CA TRP A 767 12.72 19.39 18.25
C TRP A 767 12.41 19.76 19.70
N LEU A 768 11.19 20.21 19.98
CA LEU A 768 10.70 20.44 21.35
C LEU A 768 9.74 19.32 21.77
N ASP A 769 8.69 19.12 21.00
CA ASP A 769 7.65 18.10 21.17
C ASP A 769 6.96 17.84 19.82
N ASP A 770 5.90 17.02 19.81
CA ASP A 770 5.19 16.70 18.56
C ASP A 770 4.42 17.89 17.95
N ASP A 771 4.11 18.93 18.75
CA ASP A 771 3.48 20.17 18.27
C ASP A 771 4.53 21.17 17.72
N SER A 772 5.80 20.99 18.08
CA SER A 772 6.94 21.81 17.63
C SER A 772 8.15 20.92 17.28
N PRO A 773 8.08 20.16 16.18
CA PRO A 773 9.06 19.12 15.88
C PRO A 773 10.36 19.62 15.22
N GLY A 774 10.45 20.92 14.89
CA GLY A 774 11.65 21.49 14.27
C GLY A 774 11.75 21.19 12.78
N HIS A 775 12.92 20.76 12.30
CA HIS A 775 13.17 20.50 10.88
C HIS A 775 12.11 19.57 10.27
N GLY A 776 11.46 20.01 9.19
CA GLY A 776 10.40 19.25 8.53
C GLY A 776 8.99 19.57 9.02
N ALA A 777 8.81 20.41 10.05
CA ALA A 777 7.47 20.72 10.56
C ALA A 777 6.51 21.15 9.43
N SER A 778 5.32 20.56 9.44
CA SER A 778 4.33 20.71 8.37
C SER A 778 2.93 20.98 8.88
N GLY A 779 2.11 21.59 8.02
CA GLY A 779 0.71 21.90 8.28
C GLY A 779 -0.19 20.68 8.37
N ALA A 780 -1.47 20.95 8.68
CA ALA A 780 -2.53 19.96 8.91
C ALA A 780 -3.77 20.17 8.03
N GLU A 781 -3.73 21.15 7.12
CA GLU A 781 -4.84 21.62 6.31
C GLU A 781 -5.34 20.62 5.26
N MET A 782 -4.57 19.55 5.00
CA MET A 782 -4.90 18.47 4.07
C MET A 782 -5.36 17.19 4.76
N GLU A 783 -5.26 17.09 6.07
CA GLU A 783 -5.65 15.89 6.79
C GLU A 783 -7.15 15.57 6.65
N GLY A 784 -7.44 14.34 6.25
CA GLY A 784 -8.82 13.85 6.08
C GLY A 784 -9.40 14.17 4.70
N LYS A 785 -8.65 14.93 3.86
CA LYS A 785 -8.96 15.12 2.44
C LYS A 785 -8.33 14.02 1.61
N ILE A 786 -8.95 13.72 0.48
CA ILE A 786 -8.40 12.83 -0.56
C ILE A 786 -7.91 13.73 -1.68
N ILE A 787 -6.61 13.69 -1.95
CA ILE A 787 -5.98 14.54 -2.96
C ILE A 787 -5.87 13.73 -4.25
N PRO A 788 -6.56 14.11 -5.33
CA PRO A 788 -6.47 13.38 -6.60
C PRO A 788 -5.05 13.42 -7.16
N GLY A 789 -4.58 12.27 -7.65
CA GLY A 789 -3.35 12.16 -8.44
C GLY A 789 -3.66 11.73 -9.87
N ASN A 790 -2.77 10.96 -10.48
CA ASN A 790 -3.00 10.38 -11.80
C ASN A 790 -4.07 9.28 -11.70
N SER A 791 -5.24 9.51 -12.29
CA SER A 791 -6.35 8.55 -12.34
C SER A 791 -6.17 7.46 -13.41
N PHE A 792 -5.26 7.69 -14.36
CA PHE A 792 -5.04 6.90 -15.57
C PHE A 792 -6.26 6.79 -16.49
N ASP A 793 -7.27 7.65 -16.33
CA ASP A 793 -8.57 7.58 -17.01
C ASP A 793 -8.90 8.87 -17.80
N PHE A 794 -7.90 9.69 -18.09
CA PHE A 794 -8.11 10.98 -18.75
C PHE A 794 -8.50 10.84 -20.23
N THR A 795 -8.23 9.69 -20.86
CA THR A 795 -8.73 9.36 -22.21
C THR A 795 -10.25 9.39 -22.29
N TYR A 796 -10.96 9.03 -21.20
CA TYR A 796 -12.42 9.15 -21.12
C TYR A 796 -12.87 10.61 -21.12
N ILE A 797 -12.14 11.50 -20.42
CA ILE A 797 -12.48 12.93 -20.30
C ILE A 797 -12.32 13.64 -21.65
N HIS A 798 -11.21 13.41 -22.34
CA HIS A 798 -10.98 13.92 -23.70
C HIS A 798 -11.98 13.32 -24.68
N GLY A 799 -12.13 11.99 -24.66
CA GLY A 799 -13.05 11.24 -25.50
C GLY A 799 -14.51 11.71 -25.40
N LYS A 800 -14.98 12.06 -24.19
CA LYS A 800 -16.32 12.62 -23.99
C LYS A 800 -16.53 13.95 -24.72
N ALA A 801 -15.52 14.81 -24.72
CA ALA A 801 -15.58 16.08 -25.45
C ALA A 801 -15.51 15.87 -26.97
N ILE A 802 -14.66 14.93 -27.44
CA ILE A 802 -14.54 14.57 -28.86
C ILE A 802 -15.84 13.95 -29.40
N GLN A 803 -16.45 13.05 -28.63
CA GLN A 803 -17.72 12.42 -28.97
C GLN A 803 -18.84 13.47 -29.10
N ARG A 804 -18.91 14.44 -28.17
CA ARG A 804 -19.88 15.55 -28.21
C ARG A 804 -19.66 16.47 -29.42
N ALA A 805 -18.42 16.58 -29.89
CA ALA A 805 -18.06 17.23 -31.15
C ALA A 805 -18.41 16.41 -32.40
N ARG A 806 -19.05 15.23 -32.26
CA ARG A 806 -19.51 14.32 -33.34
C ARG A 806 -18.40 13.59 -34.10
N TYR A 807 -17.26 13.38 -33.47
CA TYR A 807 -16.18 12.54 -34.00
C TYR A 807 -16.14 11.18 -33.31
N ALA A 808 -15.66 10.16 -34.03
CA ALA A 808 -15.25 8.91 -33.40
C ALA A 808 -13.87 9.09 -32.76
N PHE A 809 -13.52 8.26 -31.79
CA PHE A 809 -12.18 8.30 -31.23
C PHE A 809 -11.71 6.94 -30.74
N THR A 810 -10.40 6.78 -30.67
CA THR A 810 -9.71 5.67 -30.02
C THR A 810 -8.54 6.20 -29.21
N SER A 811 -7.91 5.36 -28.40
CA SER A 811 -6.76 5.79 -27.62
C SER A 811 -5.65 4.74 -27.54
N THR A 812 -4.45 5.23 -27.28
CA THR A 812 -3.22 4.45 -27.13
C THR A 812 -2.31 5.07 -26.09
N SER A 813 -1.48 4.24 -25.46
CA SER A 813 -0.30 4.68 -24.72
C SER A 813 0.73 5.38 -25.61
N ASP A 814 1.54 6.26 -25.03
CA ASP A 814 2.65 6.92 -25.71
C ASP A 814 3.81 5.95 -25.98
N GLU A 815 4.04 4.92 -25.16
CA GLU A 815 5.10 3.93 -25.44
C GLU A 815 4.78 3.09 -26.68
N ALA A 816 3.50 2.75 -26.90
CA ALA A 816 3.09 2.09 -28.14
C ALA A 816 3.38 2.96 -29.38
N VAL A 817 3.26 4.28 -29.24
CA VAL A 817 3.63 5.23 -30.31
C VAL A 817 5.14 5.33 -30.44
N ALA A 818 5.89 5.45 -29.34
CA ALA A 818 7.36 5.51 -29.33
C ALA A 818 7.98 4.29 -30.03
N ASP A 819 7.45 3.09 -29.76
CA ASP A 819 7.86 1.83 -30.37
C ASP A 819 7.27 1.57 -31.77
N THR A 820 6.53 2.52 -32.34
CA THR A 820 5.93 2.44 -33.69
C THR A 820 4.96 1.25 -33.85
N LEU A 821 4.21 0.92 -32.79
CA LEU A 821 3.15 -0.11 -32.82
C LEU A 821 1.81 0.43 -33.32
N VAL A 822 1.65 1.76 -33.33
CA VAL A 822 0.47 2.47 -33.83
C VAL A 822 0.85 3.31 -35.06
N GLN A 823 0.07 3.18 -36.13
CA GLN A 823 0.26 3.94 -37.36
C GLN A 823 -0.48 5.27 -37.29
N LEU A 824 0.22 6.34 -36.87
CA LEU A 824 -0.38 7.67 -36.72
C LEU A 824 -1.01 8.21 -38.02
N ALA A 825 -0.48 7.80 -39.18
CA ALA A 825 -0.96 8.24 -40.50
C ALA A 825 -2.41 7.83 -40.82
N ASP A 826 -2.99 6.90 -40.05
CA ASP A 826 -4.37 6.45 -40.21
C ASP A 826 -5.39 7.45 -39.63
N TYR A 827 -4.91 8.47 -38.91
CA TYR A 827 -5.74 9.45 -38.22
C TYR A 827 -5.49 10.86 -38.76
N PRO A 828 -6.52 11.68 -39.02
CA PRO A 828 -6.34 13.06 -39.45
C PRO A 828 -5.85 13.98 -38.33
N VAL A 829 -6.13 13.62 -37.08
CA VAL A 829 -5.78 14.37 -35.87
C VAL A 829 -5.32 13.43 -34.77
N VAL A 830 -4.24 13.82 -34.11
CA VAL A 830 -3.77 13.27 -32.83
C VAL A 830 -4.07 14.27 -31.72
N ASP A 831 -4.68 13.81 -30.65
CA ASP A 831 -4.85 14.51 -29.37
C ASP A 831 -3.86 13.93 -28.36
N PHE A 832 -2.78 14.66 -28.09
CA PHE A 832 -1.75 14.24 -27.15
C PHE A 832 -2.03 14.83 -25.76
N LEU A 833 -2.51 13.95 -24.86
CA LEU A 833 -2.79 14.28 -23.48
C LEU A 833 -1.48 14.14 -22.69
N ALA A 834 -0.90 15.28 -22.30
CA ALA A 834 0.36 15.30 -21.57
C ALA A 834 0.16 15.60 -20.08
N GLY A 835 -1.04 15.94 -19.61
CA GLY A 835 -1.32 16.10 -18.17
C GLY A 835 -0.25 16.91 -17.43
N GLU A 836 0.29 16.31 -16.38
CA GLU A 836 1.48 16.82 -15.66
C GLU A 836 2.78 16.09 -16.00
N GLU A 837 2.82 15.41 -17.14
CA GLU A 837 3.99 14.69 -17.63
C GLU A 837 5.21 15.61 -17.65
N LYS A 838 6.30 15.16 -17.03
CA LYS A 838 7.51 15.95 -16.78
C LYS A 838 8.61 15.05 -16.29
N THR A 839 9.81 15.26 -16.83
CA THR A 839 10.98 14.46 -16.46
C THR A 839 11.22 14.55 -14.96
N THR A 840 11.16 13.40 -14.30
CA THR A 840 11.31 13.28 -12.84
C THR A 840 12.40 12.28 -12.50
N TYR A 841 13.15 12.58 -11.45
CA TYR A 841 14.33 11.86 -11.01
C TYR A 841 14.09 11.20 -9.65
N LEU A 842 14.60 9.99 -9.46
CA LEU A 842 14.55 9.32 -8.16
C LEU A 842 15.56 9.96 -7.19
N PRO A 843 15.33 9.87 -5.86
CA PRO A 843 16.34 10.30 -4.90
C PRO A 843 17.67 9.56 -5.15
N LYS A 844 18.78 10.31 -5.17
CA LYS A 844 20.14 9.85 -5.51
C LYS A 844 20.36 9.37 -6.96
N ASP A 845 19.40 9.55 -7.87
CA ASP A 845 19.60 9.29 -9.31
C ASP A 845 19.28 10.55 -10.13
N SER A 846 20.32 11.26 -10.57
CA SER A 846 20.20 12.45 -11.41
C SER A 846 20.44 12.18 -12.89
N ILE A 847 20.59 10.91 -13.30
CA ILE A 847 21.00 10.53 -14.66
C ILE A 847 19.82 9.93 -15.41
N HIS A 848 19.06 9.04 -14.79
CA HIS A 848 17.95 8.35 -15.43
C HIS A 848 16.63 9.08 -15.15
N GLY A 849 16.31 10.05 -16.01
CA GLY A 849 15.00 10.71 -16.00
C GLY A 849 13.89 9.75 -16.41
N ARG A 850 12.77 9.77 -15.67
CA ARG A 850 11.51 9.09 -16.01
C ARG A 850 10.50 10.13 -16.52
N PHE A 851 9.45 9.70 -17.21
CA PHE A 851 8.28 10.56 -17.49
C PHE A 851 8.60 11.76 -18.41
N GLN A 852 9.42 11.54 -19.44
CA GLN A 852 9.80 12.59 -20.38
C GLN A 852 8.66 12.84 -21.36
N VAL A 853 8.19 14.09 -21.50
CA VAL A 853 7.06 14.46 -22.38
C VAL A 853 7.33 14.06 -23.83
N PHE A 854 8.56 14.28 -24.31
CA PHE A 854 8.97 13.92 -25.66
C PHE A 854 10.21 13.04 -25.65
N THR A 855 10.02 11.74 -25.51
CA THR A 855 11.11 10.80 -25.80
C THR A 855 11.54 10.94 -27.27
N LYS A 856 12.81 10.68 -27.55
CA LYS A 856 13.35 10.81 -28.92
C LYS A 856 12.58 9.96 -29.95
N PRO A 857 12.25 8.67 -29.69
CA PRO A 857 11.46 7.87 -30.63
C PRO A 857 10.06 8.43 -30.85
N PHE A 858 9.39 8.90 -29.79
CA PHE A 858 8.08 9.52 -29.87
C PHE A 858 8.10 10.78 -30.75
N LEU A 859 9.06 11.69 -30.53
CA LEU A 859 9.16 12.93 -31.29
C LEU A 859 9.43 12.69 -32.79
N LEU A 860 10.20 11.65 -33.14
CA LEU A 860 10.41 11.24 -34.53
C LEU A 860 9.13 10.70 -35.18
N ASN A 861 8.32 9.95 -34.44
CA ASN A 861 7.01 9.49 -34.91
C ASN A 861 6.05 10.65 -35.16
N LEU A 862 6.01 11.61 -34.23
CA LEU A 862 5.21 12.82 -34.38
C LEU A 862 5.68 13.69 -35.56
N GLU A 863 6.99 13.81 -35.76
CA GLU A 863 7.57 14.52 -36.90
C GLU A 863 7.12 13.91 -38.24
N ARG A 864 7.19 12.57 -38.37
CA ARG A 864 6.73 11.87 -39.58
C ARG A 864 5.25 12.12 -39.84
N PHE A 865 4.43 12.04 -38.80
CA PHE A 865 2.99 12.26 -38.88
C PHE A 865 2.64 13.68 -39.35
N LEU A 866 3.21 14.70 -38.71
CA LEU A 866 2.94 16.10 -39.04
C LEU A 866 3.46 16.47 -40.44
N LYS A 867 4.64 15.99 -40.84
CA LYS A 867 5.17 16.21 -42.19
C LYS A 867 4.34 15.52 -43.29
N ALA A 868 3.60 14.47 -42.95
CA ALA A 868 2.66 13.82 -43.86
C ALA A 868 1.29 14.52 -43.94
N GLY A 869 1.09 15.64 -43.22
CA GLY A 869 -0.16 16.42 -43.22
C GLY A 869 -1.13 16.08 -42.07
N GLY A 870 -0.72 15.23 -41.14
CA GLY A 870 -1.44 14.98 -39.89
C GLY A 870 -1.49 16.22 -38.99
N ASN A 871 -2.49 16.34 -38.14
CA ASN A 871 -2.68 17.52 -37.28
C ASN A 871 -2.60 17.15 -35.79
N LEU A 872 -2.16 18.08 -34.94
CA LEU A 872 -1.94 17.83 -33.52
C LEU A 872 -2.72 18.81 -32.63
N LEU A 873 -3.39 18.26 -31.63
CA LEU A 873 -3.73 18.91 -30.37
C LEU A 873 -2.78 18.40 -29.29
N ILE A 874 -2.21 19.28 -28.48
CA ILE A 874 -1.43 18.91 -27.28
C ILE A 874 -1.82 19.80 -26.10
N SER A 875 -1.98 19.20 -24.92
CA SER A 875 -2.27 19.92 -23.68
C SER A 875 -1.56 19.33 -22.48
N GLY A 876 -0.88 20.16 -21.69
CA GLY A 876 -0.26 19.77 -20.42
C GLY A 876 0.45 20.93 -19.72
N SER A 877 0.72 20.79 -18.42
CA SER A 877 1.35 21.83 -17.58
C SER A 877 2.82 22.08 -17.95
N TYR A 878 3.54 21.06 -18.44
CA TYR A 878 5.00 21.10 -18.59
C TYR A 878 5.51 20.86 -20.02
N ILE A 879 4.64 21.00 -21.03
CA ILE A 879 5.01 20.73 -22.44
C ILE A 879 6.16 21.64 -22.94
N GLY A 880 6.27 22.85 -22.42
CA GLY A 880 7.39 23.77 -22.67
C GLY A 880 8.53 23.60 -21.66
N THR A 881 8.21 23.46 -20.37
CA THR A 881 9.21 23.34 -19.30
C THR A 881 10.07 22.08 -19.47
N ASP A 882 9.46 20.92 -19.71
CA ASP A 882 10.21 19.68 -19.91
C ASP A 882 11.04 19.74 -21.18
N THR A 883 10.48 20.30 -22.28
CA THR A 883 11.22 20.57 -23.52
C THR A 883 12.49 21.39 -23.25
N ARG A 884 12.42 22.40 -22.37
CA ARG A 884 13.55 23.25 -22.00
C ARG A 884 14.58 22.47 -21.17
N ILE A 885 14.13 21.70 -20.18
CA ILE A 885 14.99 20.83 -19.33
C ILE A 885 15.74 19.82 -20.19
N GLN A 886 15.08 19.25 -21.19
CA GLN A 886 15.64 18.23 -22.08
C GLN A 886 16.44 18.82 -23.26
N ASN A 887 16.61 20.15 -23.33
CA ASN A 887 17.29 20.86 -24.43
C ASN A 887 16.70 20.57 -25.82
N GLN A 888 15.37 20.43 -25.89
CA GLN A 888 14.62 20.12 -27.12
C GLN A 888 13.97 21.35 -27.78
N ASP A 889 14.21 22.56 -27.24
CA ASP A 889 13.57 23.83 -27.63
C ASP A 889 13.48 24.05 -29.15
N SER A 890 14.58 23.86 -29.88
CA SER A 890 14.62 24.11 -31.33
C SER A 890 13.83 23.07 -32.12
N MET A 891 13.93 21.79 -31.73
CA MET A 891 13.27 20.70 -32.45
C MET A 891 11.76 20.76 -32.24
N VAL A 892 11.33 20.89 -30.98
CA VAL A 892 9.92 21.06 -30.61
C VAL A 892 9.38 22.37 -31.18
N GLY A 893 10.14 23.47 -31.12
CA GLY A 893 9.68 24.75 -31.65
C GLY A 893 9.50 24.78 -33.16
N VAL A 894 10.40 24.16 -33.93
CA VAL A 894 10.25 24.04 -35.39
C VAL A 894 9.04 23.18 -35.75
N LEU A 895 8.80 22.10 -35.01
CA LEU A 895 7.76 21.12 -35.31
C LEU A 895 6.38 21.55 -34.78
N LEU A 896 6.28 21.90 -33.50
CA LEU A 896 5.03 22.20 -32.79
C LEU A 896 4.71 23.70 -32.74
N LYS A 897 5.61 24.56 -33.23
CA LYS A 897 5.39 25.99 -33.48
C LYS A 897 5.14 26.85 -32.23
N TYR A 898 5.53 26.36 -31.06
CA TYR A 898 5.58 27.14 -29.82
C TYR A 898 6.99 27.12 -29.20
N LYS A 899 7.26 28.01 -28.25
CA LYS A 899 8.44 27.96 -27.38
C LYS A 899 8.08 28.33 -25.95
N TRP A 900 8.82 27.76 -25.00
CA TRP A 900 8.68 28.04 -23.58
C TRP A 900 8.99 29.50 -23.25
N ARG A 901 8.32 30.04 -22.23
CA ARG A 901 8.60 31.37 -21.66
C ARG A 901 8.81 31.36 -20.17
N THR A 902 7.90 30.73 -19.45
CA THR A 902 7.96 30.56 -17.99
C THR A 902 7.08 29.39 -17.61
N ASP A 903 7.44 28.73 -16.52
CA ASP A 903 6.54 27.87 -15.78
C ASP A 903 5.65 28.72 -14.84
N HIS A 904 4.72 28.08 -14.12
CA HIS A 904 3.85 28.72 -13.12
C HIS A 904 3.12 29.97 -13.63
N ALA A 905 2.71 29.94 -14.90
CA ALA A 905 2.16 31.09 -15.60
C ALA A 905 0.76 31.50 -15.11
N SER A 906 0.10 30.66 -14.31
CA SER A 906 -1.22 30.94 -13.76
C SER A 906 -1.40 30.29 -12.39
N ARG A 907 -1.85 31.06 -11.40
CA ARG A 907 -2.22 30.57 -10.06
C ARG A 907 -3.73 30.50 -9.82
N LEU A 908 -4.53 31.17 -10.64
CA LEU A 908 -6.00 31.17 -10.53
C LEU A 908 -6.69 30.29 -11.57
N GLY A 909 -5.99 29.89 -12.62
CA GLY A 909 -6.50 29.01 -13.67
C GLY A 909 -7.47 29.68 -14.66
N ASN A 910 -7.60 31.01 -14.65
CA ASN A 910 -8.52 31.74 -15.52
C ASN A 910 -7.87 32.05 -16.87
N VAL A 911 -8.59 31.80 -17.97
CA VAL A 911 -8.13 32.07 -19.33
C VAL A 911 -9.16 32.84 -20.15
N TYR A 912 -8.72 33.59 -21.17
CA TYR A 912 -9.60 34.26 -22.14
C TYR A 912 -9.07 34.12 -23.58
N PHE A 913 -9.97 34.28 -24.56
CA PHE A 913 -9.66 34.14 -25.99
C PHE A 913 -9.30 35.47 -26.66
N CYS A 914 -8.15 35.52 -27.32
CA CYS A 914 -7.75 36.66 -28.15
C CYS A 914 -8.00 36.44 -29.65
N ASP A 915 -8.21 35.20 -30.10
CA ASP A 915 -8.56 34.88 -31.50
C ASP A 915 -10.08 34.77 -31.68
N SER A 916 -10.63 35.35 -32.76
CA SER A 916 -12.08 35.33 -33.02
C SER A 916 -12.63 33.97 -33.41
N VAL A 917 -11.82 33.08 -33.98
CA VAL A 917 -12.22 31.71 -34.34
C VAL A 917 -12.53 30.90 -33.08
N PHE A 918 -11.76 31.12 -32.00
CA PHE A 918 -11.89 30.40 -30.74
C PHE A 918 -12.83 31.07 -29.74
N ARG A 919 -13.34 32.26 -30.04
CA ARG A 919 -14.18 33.04 -29.12
C ARG A 919 -15.64 32.56 -29.14
N TYR A 920 -15.88 31.39 -28.53
CA TYR A 920 -17.24 30.90 -28.23
C TYR A 920 -17.78 31.41 -26.88
N SER A 921 -16.91 32.04 -26.05
CA SER A 921 -17.24 32.65 -24.76
C SER A 921 -16.58 34.04 -24.66
N THR A 922 -17.29 35.02 -24.10
CA THR A 922 -16.75 36.36 -23.80
C THR A 922 -15.94 36.37 -22.51
N ASP A 923 -16.33 35.52 -21.54
CA ASP A 923 -15.82 35.56 -20.17
C ASP A 923 -14.67 34.57 -19.94
N GLY A 924 -14.33 33.77 -20.96
CA GLY A 924 -13.31 32.74 -20.85
C GLY A 924 -13.80 31.50 -20.09
N PHE A 925 -12.89 30.84 -19.37
CA PHE A 925 -13.18 29.72 -18.45
C PHE A 925 -12.06 29.52 -17.43
N GLN A 926 -12.27 28.58 -16.49
CA GLN A 926 -11.31 28.21 -15.45
C GLN A 926 -10.90 26.72 -15.54
N PHE A 927 -9.62 26.45 -15.34
CA PHE A 927 -9.07 25.12 -15.09
C PHE A 927 -8.52 24.99 -13.66
N ASN A 928 -8.40 23.76 -13.16
CA ASN A 928 -8.05 23.54 -11.77
C ASN A 928 -6.56 23.80 -11.50
N THR A 929 -6.26 24.68 -10.54
CA THR A 929 -4.89 25.01 -10.08
C THR A 929 -4.76 24.88 -8.56
N GLN A 930 -5.81 24.40 -7.89
CA GLN A 930 -5.91 24.33 -6.44
C GLN A 930 -6.48 22.96 -6.03
N PHE A 931 -6.55 22.70 -4.73
CA PHE A 931 -7.20 21.50 -4.23
C PHE A 931 -8.65 21.40 -4.74
N HIS A 932 -8.95 20.28 -5.41
CA HIS A 932 -10.29 19.89 -5.80
C HIS A 932 -10.49 18.41 -5.40
N PRO A 933 -11.67 18.00 -4.91
CA PRO A 933 -11.87 16.64 -4.40
C PRO A 933 -11.80 15.53 -5.46
N THR A 934 -11.90 15.88 -6.74
CA THR A 934 -11.99 14.90 -7.85
C THR A 934 -11.11 15.20 -9.07
N ILE A 935 -10.40 16.34 -9.09
CA ILE A 935 -9.53 16.75 -10.21
C ILE A 935 -8.18 17.13 -9.59
N TYR A 936 -7.07 16.68 -10.17
CA TYR A 936 -5.74 17.06 -9.70
C TYR A 936 -5.49 18.55 -9.96
N ALA A 937 -4.62 19.19 -9.18
CA ALA A 937 -4.25 20.58 -9.41
C ALA A 937 -3.21 20.64 -10.53
N ALA A 938 -3.38 21.51 -11.52
CA ALA A 938 -2.28 21.87 -12.42
C ALA A 938 -1.52 23.05 -11.79
N GLU A 939 -0.60 22.78 -10.86
CA GLU A 939 0.00 23.82 -10.02
C GLU A 939 0.99 24.75 -10.75
N ALA A 940 1.55 24.25 -11.87
CA ALA A 940 2.61 24.92 -12.61
C ALA A 940 2.36 24.95 -14.12
N PRO A 941 1.24 25.56 -14.59
CA PRO A 941 0.95 25.63 -16.01
C PRO A 941 2.01 26.48 -16.75
N ASP A 942 2.34 26.07 -17.97
CA ASP A 942 3.34 26.72 -18.81
C ASP A 942 2.79 27.94 -19.57
N ALA A 943 3.56 29.03 -19.60
CA ALA A 943 3.40 30.03 -20.65
C ALA A 943 4.18 29.59 -21.89
N ILE A 944 3.47 29.28 -22.97
CA ILE A 944 4.04 28.99 -24.28
C ILE A 944 3.67 30.09 -25.28
N VAL A 945 4.63 30.55 -26.08
CA VAL A 945 4.40 31.60 -27.09
C VAL A 945 4.71 31.10 -28.50
N PRO A 946 4.23 31.79 -29.56
CA PRO A 946 4.63 31.50 -30.93
C PRO A 946 6.14 31.36 -31.10
N PHE A 947 6.58 30.29 -31.75
CA PHE A 947 7.99 30.06 -32.04
C PHE A 947 8.54 31.14 -32.98
N ASP A 948 7.79 31.41 -34.05
CA ASP A 948 8.06 32.39 -35.11
C ASP A 948 6.77 33.11 -35.55
N THR A 949 6.80 33.88 -36.65
CA THR A 949 5.66 34.66 -37.14
C THR A 949 4.58 33.85 -37.85
N THR A 950 4.76 32.53 -38.00
CA THR A 950 3.79 31.63 -38.66
C THR A 950 2.76 31.04 -37.71
N SER A 951 2.97 31.18 -36.39
CA SER A 951 2.02 30.79 -35.34
C SER A 951 1.53 32.00 -34.55
N ALA A 952 0.42 31.83 -33.84
CA ALA A 952 -0.24 32.91 -33.10
C ALA A 952 -0.71 32.44 -31.71
N THR A 953 -0.69 33.35 -30.74
CA THR A 953 -1.38 33.14 -29.47
C THR A 953 -2.88 33.29 -29.69
N PHE A 954 -3.67 32.31 -29.26
CA PHE A 954 -5.15 32.37 -29.36
C PHE A 954 -5.83 32.49 -28.00
N MET A 955 -5.14 32.12 -26.93
CA MET A 955 -5.65 32.10 -25.56
C MET A 955 -4.59 32.60 -24.59
N ARG A 956 -5.02 33.32 -23.55
CA ARG A 956 -4.15 33.94 -22.54
C ARG A 956 -4.64 33.68 -21.14
N TYR A 957 -3.71 33.60 -20.19
CA TYR A 957 -4.05 33.62 -18.77
C TYR A 957 -4.54 35.02 -18.39
N ALA A 958 -5.70 35.07 -17.72
CA ALA A 958 -6.39 36.32 -17.42
C ALA A 958 -5.64 37.18 -16.38
N GLU A 959 -4.91 36.55 -15.46
CA GLU A 959 -4.23 37.24 -14.36
C GLU A 959 -3.03 38.08 -14.79
N ASN A 960 -2.34 37.72 -15.89
CA ASN A 960 -1.09 38.36 -16.29
C ASN A 960 -0.90 38.52 -17.81
N ASN A 961 -1.91 38.14 -18.61
CA ASN A 961 -1.89 38.17 -20.08
C ASN A 961 -0.82 37.30 -20.75
N MET A 962 -0.15 36.41 -20.02
CA MET A 962 0.77 35.44 -20.62
C MET A 962 0.00 34.50 -21.56
N SER A 963 0.71 33.98 -22.57
CA SER A 963 0.12 33.11 -23.58
C SER A 963 -0.14 31.73 -23.00
N ALA A 964 -1.41 31.33 -22.96
CA ALA A 964 -1.85 30.02 -22.46
C ALA A 964 -2.02 28.99 -23.59
N GLY A 965 -2.14 29.46 -24.84
CA GLY A 965 -2.25 28.56 -25.99
C GLY A 965 -1.78 29.18 -27.30
N VAL A 966 -1.20 28.34 -28.15
CA VAL A 966 -0.62 28.68 -29.45
C VAL A 966 -1.29 27.86 -30.55
N ILE A 967 -1.59 28.50 -31.68
CA ILE A 967 -2.09 27.85 -32.89
C ILE A 967 -1.13 28.05 -34.06
N TYR A 968 -1.11 27.07 -34.97
CA TYR A 968 -0.41 27.12 -36.25
C TYR A 968 -1.28 26.54 -37.37
N SER A 969 -1.21 27.14 -38.57
CA SER A 969 -1.93 26.67 -39.76
C SER A 969 -1.11 26.82 -41.05
N GLY A 970 -0.35 25.78 -41.39
CA GLY A 970 0.50 25.71 -42.58
C GLY A 970 0.25 24.42 -43.38
N SER A 971 1.31 23.66 -43.65
CA SER A 971 1.25 22.34 -44.30
C SER A 971 0.60 21.26 -43.42
N TYR A 972 0.56 21.51 -42.12
CA TYR A 972 -0.21 20.83 -41.09
C TYR A 972 -0.67 21.87 -40.07
N LYS A 973 -1.45 21.46 -39.08
CA LYS A 973 -1.92 22.34 -38.00
C LYS A 973 -1.56 21.82 -36.63
N VAL A 974 -1.32 22.75 -35.72
CA VAL A 974 -1.03 22.47 -34.31
C VAL A 974 -1.85 23.41 -33.44
N ILE A 975 -2.42 22.86 -32.37
CA ILE A 975 -2.91 23.60 -31.21
C ILE A 975 -2.16 23.08 -29.99
N ALA A 976 -1.52 23.98 -29.25
CA ALA A 976 -0.83 23.66 -28.00
C ALA A 976 -1.42 24.47 -26.84
N LEU A 977 -1.69 23.80 -25.72
CA LEU A 977 -2.17 24.38 -24.47
C LEU A 977 -1.13 24.19 -23.36
N GLY A 978 -0.74 25.26 -22.69
CA GLY A 978 0.17 25.23 -21.54
C GLY A 978 -0.49 24.80 -20.23
N PHE A 979 -1.64 24.13 -20.30
CA PHE A 979 -2.31 23.52 -19.16
C PHE A 979 -3.05 22.26 -19.62
N PRO A 980 -3.37 21.31 -18.73
CA PRO A 980 -4.04 20.08 -19.08
C PRO A 980 -5.53 20.30 -19.38
N PHE A 981 -6.01 19.82 -20.51
CA PHE A 981 -7.40 20.01 -20.94
C PHE A 981 -8.41 19.34 -20.00
N GLU A 982 -8.05 18.19 -19.43
CA GLU A 982 -8.86 17.43 -18.48
C GLU A 982 -9.11 18.17 -17.15
N THR A 983 -8.31 19.20 -16.83
CA THR A 983 -8.47 20.00 -15.60
C THR A 983 -9.48 21.14 -15.74
N ILE A 984 -10.06 21.36 -16.92
CA ILE A 984 -11.12 22.36 -17.12
C ILE A 984 -12.34 21.98 -16.26
N LEU A 985 -12.69 22.88 -15.32
CA LEU A 985 -13.69 22.61 -14.27
C LEU A 985 -15.11 22.46 -14.84
N ASN A 986 -15.46 23.28 -15.83
CA ASN A 986 -16.79 23.33 -16.40
C ASN A 986 -16.89 22.47 -17.66
N SER A 987 -17.68 21.39 -17.62
CA SER A 987 -17.79 20.47 -18.75
C SER A 987 -18.35 21.09 -20.04
N PRO A 988 -19.37 21.99 -20.02
CA PRO A 988 -19.75 22.74 -21.22
C PRO A 988 -18.61 23.53 -21.88
N HIS A 989 -17.77 24.22 -21.10
CA HIS A 989 -16.61 24.93 -21.66
C HIS A 989 -15.59 23.97 -22.26
N ARG A 990 -15.35 22.83 -21.61
CA ARG A 990 -14.46 21.78 -22.10
C ARG A 990 -14.94 21.23 -23.46
N ASP A 991 -16.22 20.91 -23.57
CA ASP A 991 -16.83 20.41 -24.81
C ASP A 991 -16.77 21.44 -25.95
N ALA A 992 -17.12 22.69 -25.66
CA ALA A 992 -17.10 23.77 -26.64
C ALA A 992 -15.67 24.07 -27.15
N LEU A 993 -14.68 24.03 -26.25
CA LEU A 993 -13.27 24.17 -26.63
C LEU A 993 -12.84 23.04 -27.56
N MET A 994 -13.04 21.78 -27.17
CA MET A 994 -12.66 20.62 -28.00
C MET A 994 -13.30 20.67 -29.38
N LYS A 995 -14.61 20.96 -29.45
CA LYS A 995 -15.31 21.11 -30.73
C LYS A 995 -14.63 22.16 -31.62
N THR A 996 -14.37 23.34 -31.07
CA THR A 996 -13.75 24.45 -31.82
C THR A 996 -12.32 24.12 -32.26
N MET A 997 -11.55 23.44 -31.41
CA MET A 997 -10.20 22.96 -31.74
C MET A 997 -10.22 21.94 -32.88
N LEU A 998 -11.11 20.94 -32.83
CA LEU A 998 -11.24 19.93 -33.89
C LEU A 998 -11.71 20.54 -35.21
N GLU A 999 -12.68 21.46 -35.17
CA GLU A 999 -13.13 22.21 -36.35
C GLU A 999 -11.97 22.99 -36.99
N PHE A 1000 -11.14 23.66 -36.18
CA PHE A 1000 -9.94 24.33 -36.67
C PHE A 1000 -8.95 23.36 -37.30
N LEU A 1001 -8.67 22.22 -36.67
CA LEU A 1001 -7.69 21.24 -37.15
C LEU A 1001 -8.14 20.59 -38.46
N ILE A 1002 -9.41 20.18 -38.56
CA ILE A 1002 -9.93 19.39 -39.68
C ILE A 1002 -10.32 20.24 -40.90
N ARG A 1003 -10.74 21.50 -40.69
CA ARG A 1003 -11.21 22.37 -41.80
C ARG A 1003 -10.15 22.50 -42.90
N LYS A 1004 -10.40 21.97 -44.09
CA LYS A 1004 -9.49 22.15 -45.25
C LYS A 1004 -9.45 23.64 -45.63
N LYS A 1005 -8.26 24.14 -45.96
CA LYS A 1005 -8.07 25.49 -46.49
C LYS A 1005 -8.77 25.65 -47.84
#